data_AF-A0A7Y5R763-F1
#
_entry.id   AF-A0A7Y5R763-F1
#
_cell.length_a   1.000
_cell.length_b   1.000
_cell.length_c   1.000
_cell.angle_alpha   90.00
_cell.angle_beta   90.00
_cell.angle_gamma   90.00
#
_symmetry.space_group_name_H-M   'P 1'
#
loop_
_entity.id
_entity.type
_entity.pdbx_description
1 polymer ?
#
loop_
_entity_poly.entity_id
_entity_poly.type
_entity_poly.pdbx_seq_one_letter_code
_entity_poly.pdbx_strand_id
1 'polypeptide(L)'
;MKFRILLSIAFLLLLVGANAQTVYEDFEGGTADLTWQAFDGTYDGVVDNPTPNAVNGSAKCGSYTKSNAHSYSLFLAELPAPMDLSTNNQFRVQIYTSAPTQILLKIEGPGGFIEGTKNIANVNVWQEYVFDFSAAAANTGLTKIILFFDPGVETSGDTYLFDNIVAYPAGPCAGTIPVATTIDDFECQRNASYGNGWDVIVPIANPDPSGINTSATVGQYTDPLDEWSALVVDYQFPMDLSVNNYISVKVWSPKLGKVLLKLEGGASPPAEKFIDITQTNTWVEYSADFSLQAAANHKRIAIFCNAGVLAEAGDIYYIDDIERKPKPVPGPIEDFEPDPKLFWEPLNGDAAVHGTFNGAINNPETSGINDSPRVGSYTKGSAAFGVLTALLPNGIDLSEYPQLNMQVRAPAGAGAVTLQLVSATQGIVSRTDDITTTGVWEELNFDFTDFSDITDFEQVYLLFDAGTVTSFIYLFDNLRQASSSVDPCEGVTPIANLLDDFECQRNVTYTGGADLLTAVNNPEISLVNSSLKVGKYADPQDEWSALVLDFGQPIDLSIYNQFRFKVRSSKQAPIMVKLEGGTSPVVEIWTDLTVVDDWVNFNTDFSAHAGENHTRVAIFFNAGVAHNTDDDYYIDDIRWSRGDYTACVLNFETPLDLFPNWKYFANGSIADDTPITYANNPAPNAVNGSSQVAVFIEGTGGEIFAGGYSNLEAPIVLPAGNRTMSMHVLMDHAARVVFKLEGGPNNENTGDNFQDYTTPNQWQALTWDFSSNADVPYSRIAVIFDFDNIPTEEKTYYFDNIAVANSSCTVTGVNDISIERLRLMPNPATHELTIVNAEEVQLFEIVDLMGRRLTLNQSLGQSTAPIDISGLTPGMYIVNGYNRDGQLIANGKFVKK
;
A
#
# COMPACT_ATOMS: atom_id res chain seq x y z
N MET A 1 19.76 -72.56 -25.29
CA MET A 1 19.83 -72.26 -26.73
C MET A 1 20.38 -70.84 -26.85
N LYS A 2 21.57 -70.67 -27.43
CA LYS A 2 22.38 -69.43 -27.44
C LYS A 2 22.12 -68.64 -28.73
N PHE A 3 21.88 -67.33 -28.63
CA PHE A 3 22.10 -66.31 -29.68
C PHE A 3 22.22 -64.94 -28.96
N ARG A 4 23.41 -64.38 -28.74
CA ARG A 4 24.26 -63.54 -29.63
C ARG A 4 23.58 -62.24 -30.09
N ILE A 5 23.92 -61.13 -29.43
CA ILE A 5 23.87 -59.77 -30.01
C ILE A 5 25.28 -59.18 -29.89
N LEU A 6 25.74 -58.59 -30.99
CA LEU A 6 27.12 -58.18 -31.28
C LEU A 6 27.60 -57.05 -30.37
N LEU A 7 28.80 -57.23 -29.83
CA LEU A 7 29.65 -56.20 -29.26
C LEU A 7 30.53 -55.63 -30.40
N SER A 8 30.28 -54.38 -30.82
CA SER A 8 31.14 -53.68 -31.77
C SER A 8 32.33 -53.07 -31.01
N ILE A 9 33.47 -53.75 -31.06
CA ILE A 9 34.77 -53.23 -30.65
C ILE A 9 35.27 -52.31 -31.77
N ALA A 10 35.26 -51.00 -31.54
CA ALA A 10 36.01 -50.03 -32.33
C ALA A 10 37.29 -49.69 -31.55
N PHE A 11 38.40 -50.29 -31.99
CA PHE A 11 39.76 -49.95 -31.56
C PHE A 11 40.15 -48.64 -32.25
N LEU A 12 39.98 -47.50 -31.57
CA LEU A 12 40.54 -46.22 -32.00
C LEU A 12 41.85 -45.99 -31.25
N LEU A 13 42.92 -45.78 -32.03
CA LEU A 13 44.26 -45.44 -31.57
C LEU A 13 44.24 -44.40 -30.44
N LEU A 14 45.01 -44.66 -29.38
CA LEU A 14 45.50 -43.62 -28.46
C LEU A 14 46.23 -42.53 -29.28
N LEU A 15 45.55 -41.43 -29.55
CA LEU A 15 46.16 -40.12 -29.40
C LEU A 15 45.90 -39.70 -27.95
N VAL A 16 46.95 -39.65 -27.15
CA VAL A 16 46.95 -38.86 -25.92
C VAL A 16 46.89 -37.40 -26.36
N GLY A 17 45.68 -36.90 -26.61
CA GLY A 17 45.42 -35.48 -26.59
C GLY A 17 45.62 -35.05 -25.14
N ALA A 18 46.62 -34.21 -24.89
CA ALA A 18 46.74 -33.53 -23.62
C ALA A 18 45.40 -32.82 -23.37
N ASN A 19 44.66 -33.22 -22.33
CA ASN A 19 43.49 -32.47 -21.91
C ASN A 19 44.01 -31.09 -21.48
N ALA A 20 43.61 -30.05 -22.19
CA ALA A 20 44.01 -28.68 -21.92
C ALA A 20 43.31 -28.20 -20.63
N GLN A 21 43.75 -28.67 -19.46
CA GLN A 21 43.31 -28.16 -18.16
C GLN A 21 44.45 -27.38 -17.49
N THR A 22 44.12 -26.42 -16.66
CA THR A 22 45.07 -25.71 -15.81
C THR A 22 44.76 -26.07 -14.36
N VAL A 23 45.65 -26.83 -13.72
CA VAL A 23 45.55 -27.11 -12.28
C VAL A 23 46.20 -25.93 -11.55
N TYR A 24 45.43 -25.28 -10.70
CA TYR A 24 45.93 -24.20 -9.85
C TYR A 24 46.31 -24.69 -8.46
N GLU A 25 45.55 -25.64 -7.91
CA GLU A 25 45.79 -26.22 -6.60
C GLU A 25 45.18 -27.64 -6.53
N ASP A 26 45.96 -28.62 -6.10
CA ASP A 26 45.50 -30.00 -5.84
C ASP A 26 46.04 -30.60 -4.51
N PHE A 27 46.91 -29.89 -3.78
CA PHE A 27 47.50 -30.31 -2.50
C PHE A 27 48.24 -31.66 -2.46
N GLU A 28 48.40 -32.37 -3.58
CA GLU A 28 48.91 -33.75 -3.60
C GLU A 28 50.42 -33.84 -3.37
N GLY A 29 51.14 -32.70 -3.46
CA GLY A 29 52.55 -32.58 -3.07
C GLY A 29 52.79 -32.65 -1.55
N GLY A 30 51.72 -32.65 -0.74
CA GLY A 30 51.79 -32.56 0.73
C GLY A 30 52.06 -31.14 1.25
N THR A 31 52.10 -30.16 0.35
CA THR A 31 52.14 -28.72 0.60
C THR A 31 51.26 -28.03 -0.44
N ALA A 32 50.72 -26.85 -0.13
CA ALA A 32 49.94 -26.07 -1.09
C ALA A 32 50.81 -25.62 -2.27
N ASP A 33 50.27 -25.71 -3.48
CA ASP A 33 50.91 -25.21 -4.70
C ASP A 33 50.83 -23.69 -4.78
N LEU A 34 49.76 -23.10 -4.23
CA LEU A 34 49.58 -21.66 -4.12
C LEU A 34 49.94 -21.13 -2.74
N THR A 35 50.40 -19.87 -2.70
CA THR A 35 50.65 -19.17 -1.44
C THR A 35 49.34 -18.55 -0.92
N TRP A 36 48.61 -19.32 -0.14
CA TRP A 36 47.36 -18.88 0.48
C TRP A 36 47.58 -17.90 1.63
N GLN A 37 46.76 -16.85 1.65
CA GLN A 37 46.72 -15.80 2.66
C GLN A 37 45.30 -15.69 3.22
N ALA A 38 45.16 -15.96 4.52
CA ALA A 38 43.92 -15.77 5.27
C ALA A 38 44.02 -14.46 6.05
N PHE A 39 43.38 -13.39 5.55
CA PHE A 39 43.35 -12.11 6.25
C PHE A 39 42.30 -12.11 7.36
N ASP A 40 41.13 -12.68 7.06
CA ASP A 40 39.94 -12.65 7.91
C ASP A 40 39.46 -14.06 8.24
N GLY A 41 40.36 -14.90 8.74
CA GLY A 41 40.14 -16.30 9.13
C GLY A 41 41.46 -17.01 9.42
N THR A 42 41.48 -18.33 9.40
CA THR A 42 42.69 -19.14 9.61
C THR A 42 42.83 -20.16 8.47
N TYR A 43 43.95 -20.13 7.76
CA TYR A 43 44.32 -21.23 6.87
C TYR A 43 45.03 -22.30 7.69
N ASP A 44 44.37 -23.44 7.85
CA ASP A 44 44.83 -24.55 8.69
C ASP A 44 45.87 -25.43 7.97
N GLY A 45 46.13 -25.15 6.69
CA GLY A 45 47.13 -25.81 5.88
C GLY A 45 46.58 -27.02 5.11
N VAL A 46 47.50 -27.89 4.69
CA VAL A 46 47.19 -29.14 4.01
C VAL A 46 46.92 -30.23 5.05
N VAL A 47 45.75 -30.87 4.96
CA VAL A 47 45.30 -31.93 5.87
C VAL A 47 45.05 -33.24 5.11
N ASP A 48 44.95 -34.36 5.83
CA ASP A 48 44.46 -35.63 5.24
C ASP A 48 43.00 -35.47 4.80
N ASN A 49 42.66 -35.93 3.60
CA ASN A 49 41.28 -35.98 3.15
C ASN A 49 40.50 -36.95 4.07
N PRO A 50 39.48 -36.47 4.82
CA PRO A 50 38.82 -37.30 5.83
C PRO A 50 37.90 -38.36 5.21
N THR A 51 37.43 -38.14 3.98
CA THR A 51 36.44 -39.00 3.31
C THR A 51 36.67 -39.11 1.80
N PRO A 52 37.78 -39.72 1.32
CA PRO A 52 37.99 -39.91 -0.11
C PRO A 52 36.85 -40.72 -0.73
N ASN A 53 36.30 -40.24 -1.83
CA ASN A 53 35.18 -40.85 -2.55
C ASN A 53 35.34 -40.68 -4.08
N ALA A 54 34.28 -40.95 -4.85
CA ALA A 54 34.33 -40.85 -6.31
C ALA A 54 34.36 -39.40 -6.84
N VAL A 55 33.93 -38.41 -6.03
CA VAL A 55 33.99 -36.99 -6.38
C VAL A 55 35.40 -36.46 -6.09
N ASN A 56 35.87 -36.64 -4.87
CA ASN A 56 37.23 -36.30 -4.45
C ASN A 56 37.96 -37.57 -3.99
N GLY A 57 38.84 -38.10 -4.84
CA GLY A 57 39.68 -39.26 -4.53
C GLY A 57 41.07 -38.91 -3.99
N SER A 58 41.37 -37.62 -3.79
CA SER A 58 42.67 -37.10 -3.36
C SER A 58 43.05 -37.60 -1.97
N ALA A 59 44.35 -37.75 -1.69
CA ALA A 59 44.81 -38.13 -0.36
C ALA A 59 44.85 -36.93 0.59
N LYS A 60 45.06 -35.72 0.05
CA LYS A 60 45.19 -34.47 0.78
C LYS A 60 44.15 -33.46 0.31
N CYS A 61 43.92 -32.43 1.13
CA CYS A 61 43.10 -31.28 0.77
C CYS A 61 43.50 -30.07 1.61
N GLY A 62 43.06 -28.87 1.21
CA GLY A 62 43.23 -27.64 1.98
C GLY A 62 42.14 -27.50 3.03
N SER A 63 42.50 -26.93 4.18
CA SER A 63 41.57 -26.62 5.27
C SER A 63 41.61 -25.13 5.61
N TYR A 64 40.43 -24.52 5.69
CA TYR A 64 40.27 -23.11 6.02
C TYR A 64 39.15 -22.93 7.04
N THR A 65 39.43 -22.26 8.15
CA THR A 65 38.45 -21.88 9.18
C THR A 65 38.10 -20.40 9.04
N LYS A 66 36.82 -20.12 8.81
CA LYS A 66 36.31 -18.75 8.62
C LYS A 66 36.35 -17.94 9.92
N SER A 67 36.52 -16.62 9.82
CA SER A 67 36.32 -15.72 10.97
C SER A 67 34.83 -15.49 11.26
N ASN A 68 34.46 -15.57 12.53
CA ASN A 68 33.13 -15.26 13.04
C ASN A 68 32.91 -13.77 13.37
N ALA A 69 33.79 -12.90 12.86
CA ALA A 69 33.74 -11.45 13.05
C ALA A 69 33.59 -10.68 11.72
N HIS A 70 33.46 -11.38 10.59
CA HIS A 70 33.40 -10.76 9.26
C HIS A 70 32.41 -11.50 8.36
N SER A 71 31.48 -10.76 7.74
CA SER A 71 30.53 -11.31 6.77
C SER A 71 31.21 -11.82 5.50
N TYR A 72 32.38 -11.28 5.15
CA TYR A 72 33.18 -11.73 4.02
C TYR A 72 34.62 -11.93 4.48
N SER A 73 34.99 -13.20 4.67
CA SER A 73 36.32 -13.56 5.14
C SER A 73 37.30 -13.70 3.97
N LEU A 74 38.20 -12.72 3.80
CA LEU A 74 39.13 -12.69 2.68
C LEU A 74 40.18 -13.82 2.78
N PHE A 75 40.06 -14.79 1.88
CA PHE A 75 41.00 -15.89 1.70
C PHE A 75 41.46 -15.92 0.24
N LEU A 76 42.75 -15.66 -0.01
CA LEU A 76 43.26 -15.47 -1.37
C LEU A 76 44.62 -16.10 -1.62
N ALA A 77 44.89 -16.37 -2.88
CA ALA A 77 46.21 -16.65 -3.41
C ALA A 77 46.52 -15.71 -4.60
N GLU A 78 47.74 -15.15 -4.62
CA GLU A 78 48.24 -14.32 -5.72
C GLU A 78 49.16 -15.12 -6.63
N LEU A 79 48.91 -15.05 -7.94
CA LEU A 79 49.68 -15.70 -8.98
C LEU A 79 50.82 -14.78 -9.46
N PRO A 80 51.99 -15.33 -9.81
CA PRO A 80 53.13 -14.55 -10.28
C PRO A 80 52.93 -13.95 -11.67
N ALA A 81 51.92 -14.40 -12.42
CA ALA A 81 51.55 -13.91 -13.73
C ALA A 81 50.03 -13.94 -13.89
N PRO A 82 49.45 -13.10 -14.77
CA PRO A 82 48.03 -13.15 -15.07
C PRO A 82 47.60 -14.52 -15.63
N MET A 83 46.39 -14.95 -15.26
CA MET A 83 45.75 -16.14 -15.82
C MET A 83 45.39 -15.95 -17.29
N ASP A 84 45.50 -17.01 -18.08
CA ASP A 84 45.01 -17.06 -19.46
C ASP A 84 43.66 -17.78 -19.51
N LEU A 85 42.59 -17.00 -19.63
CA LEU A 85 41.21 -17.49 -19.72
C LEU A 85 40.72 -17.67 -21.16
N SER A 86 41.60 -17.54 -22.17
CA SER A 86 41.20 -17.63 -23.58
C SER A 86 40.67 -19.00 -23.97
N THR A 87 41.14 -20.05 -23.28
CA THR A 87 40.70 -21.43 -23.46
C THR A 87 40.13 -22.00 -22.16
N ASN A 88 40.89 -21.93 -21.05
CA ASN A 88 40.53 -22.54 -19.78
C ASN A 88 39.84 -21.54 -18.86
N ASN A 89 38.51 -21.45 -18.97
CA ASN A 89 37.70 -20.42 -18.32
C ASN A 89 36.51 -20.98 -17.53
N GLN A 90 36.39 -22.30 -17.43
CA GLN A 90 35.45 -22.95 -16.53
C GLN A 90 36.21 -23.48 -15.31
N PHE A 91 36.08 -22.82 -14.17
CA PHE A 91 36.72 -23.22 -12.92
C PHE A 91 35.90 -24.26 -12.20
N ARG A 92 36.56 -25.29 -11.70
CA ARG A 92 35.98 -26.29 -10.80
C ARG A 92 36.71 -26.24 -9.48
N VAL A 93 35.95 -26.41 -8.41
CA VAL A 93 36.48 -26.55 -7.05
C VAL A 93 35.67 -27.62 -6.34
N GLN A 94 36.36 -28.50 -5.62
CA GLN A 94 35.74 -29.49 -4.79
C GLN A 94 35.70 -28.99 -3.37
N ILE A 95 34.55 -29.07 -2.70
CA ILE A 95 34.34 -28.53 -1.35
C ILE A 95 33.64 -29.55 -0.49
N TYR A 96 34.01 -29.59 0.78
CA TYR A 96 33.38 -30.36 1.84
C TYR A 96 33.18 -29.44 3.05
N THR A 97 31.96 -29.44 3.59
CA THR A 97 31.54 -28.59 4.71
C THR A 97 30.54 -29.34 5.60
N SER A 98 30.44 -28.95 6.88
CA SER A 98 29.49 -29.51 7.84
C SER A 98 28.14 -28.81 7.91
N ALA A 99 27.99 -27.64 7.28
CA ALA A 99 26.77 -26.83 7.31
C ALA A 99 26.38 -26.35 5.89
N PRO A 100 25.06 -26.24 5.59
CA PRO A 100 24.60 -25.64 4.34
C PRO A 100 25.03 -24.17 4.30
N THR A 101 25.53 -23.72 3.15
CA THR A 101 26.25 -22.44 3.00
C THR A 101 26.29 -22.02 1.53
N GLN A 102 27.01 -20.95 1.21
CA GLN A 102 27.48 -20.60 -0.12
C GLN A 102 29.01 -20.61 -0.20
N ILE A 103 29.50 -20.70 -1.42
CA ILE A 103 30.88 -20.37 -1.79
C ILE A 103 30.85 -19.30 -2.89
N LEU A 104 31.66 -18.26 -2.73
CA LEU A 104 31.94 -17.30 -3.79
C LEU A 104 33.39 -17.48 -4.25
N LEU A 105 33.57 -17.73 -5.54
CA LEU A 105 34.87 -17.70 -6.20
C LEU A 105 35.01 -16.38 -6.93
N LYS A 106 36.00 -15.59 -6.54
CA LYS A 106 36.35 -14.31 -7.17
C LYS A 106 37.76 -14.40 -7.75
N ILE A 107 37.89 -13.87 -8.96
CA ILE A 107 39.16 -13.71 -9.65
C ILE A 107 39.41 -12.22 -9.85
N GLU A 108 40.56 -11.71 -9.40
CA GLU A 108 40.83 -10.27 -9.34
C GLU A 108 42.24 -9.91 -9.85
N GLY A 109 42.43 -8.70 -10.37
CA GLY A 109 43.74 -8.12 -10.65
C GLY A 109 43.66 -6.73 -11.30
N PRO A 110 44.74 -6.24 -11.94
CA PRO A 110 44.72 -4.98 -12.70
C PRO A 110 43.63 -4.88 -13.78
N GLY A 111 43.13 -6.02 -14.26
CA GLY A 111 42.01 -6.10 -15.21
C GLY A 111 40.61 -6.02 -14.58
N GLY A 112 40.49 -5.63 -13.31
CA GLY A 112 39.25 -5.63 -12.55
C GLY A 112 39.01 -6.95 -11.82
N PHE A 113 37.76 -7.35 -11.68
CA PHE A 113 37.39 -8.64 -11.09
C PHE A 113 36.22 -9.30 -11.83
N ILE A 114 36.13 -10.61 -11.65
CA ILE A 114 34.99 -11.45 -12.02
C ILE A 114 34.70 -12.37 -10.84
N GLU A 115 33.43 -12.69 -10.64
CA GLU A 115 33.02 -13.53 -9.51
C GLU A 115 31.75 -14.31 -9.82
N GLY A 116 31.57 -15.40 -9.08
CA GLY A 116 30.34 -16.18 -9.07
C GLY A 116 30.13 -16.80 -7.71
N THR A 117 28.86 -17.06 -7.38
CA THR A 117 28.45 -17.68 -6.13
C THR A 117 27.70 -18.97 -6.40
N LYS A 118 27.93 -19.99 -5.58
CA LYS A 118 27.19 -21.26 -5.61
C LYS A 118 26.69 -21.61 -4.21
N ASN A 119 25.43 -22.07 -4.14
CA ASN A 119 24.85 -22.65 -2.93
C ASN A 119 25.43 -24.05 -2.70
N ILE A 120 25.64 -24.39 -1.43
CA ILE A 120 26.06 -25.69 -0.91
C ILE A 120 24.94 -26.17 -0.01
N ALA A 121 24.09 -27.06 -0.52
CA ALA A 121 22.96 -27.59 0.22
C ALA A 121 23.27 -28.94 0.90
N ASN A 122 24.19 -29.73 0.32
CA ASN A 122 24.55 -31.05 0.87
C ASN A 122 25.80 -30.91 1.76
N VAL A 123 25.73 -31.49 2.95
CA VAL A 123 26.79 -31.41 3.97
C VAL A 123 27.44 -32.76 4.21
N ASN A 124 28.65 -32.73 4.75
CA ASN A 124 29.45 -33.90 5.10
C ASN A 124 29.73 -34.84 3.91
N VAL A 125 29.73 -34.30 2.69
CA VAL A 125 30.06 -35.00 1.46
C VAL A 125 30.81 -34.05 0.52
N TRP A 126 31.79 -34.58 -0.21
CA TRP A 126 32.49 -33.82 -1.25
C TRP A 126 31.55 -33.51 -2.41
N GLN A 127 31.49 -32.24 -2.81
CA GLN A 127 30.78 -31.78 -4.01
C GLN A 127 31.72 -31.00 -4.92
N GLU A 128 31.50 -31.09 -6.24
CA GLU A 128 32.20 -30.28 -7.24
C GLU A 128 31.32 -29.11 -7.67
N TYR A 129 31.85 -27.90 -7.61
CA TYR A 129 31.17 -26.68 -8.04
C TYR A 129 31.85 -26.11 -9.28
N VAL A 130 31.03 -25.67 -10.23
CA VAL A 130 31.49 -25.15 -11.53
C VAL A 130 31.17 -23.66 -11.63
N PHE A 131 32.19 -22.85 -11.89
CA PHE A 131 32.10 -21.42 -12.14
C PHE A 131 32.48 -21.16 -13.60
N ASP A 132 31.55 -20.58 -14.37
CA ASP A 132 31.80 -20.22 -15.77
C ASP A 132 32.24 -18.76 -15.88
N PHE A 133 33.49 -18.56 -16.27
CA PHE A 133 34.09 -17.27 -16.53
C PHE A 133 34.43 -17.07 -18.02
N SER A 134 33.77 -17.79 -18.91
CA SER A 134 33.95 -17.70 -20.37
C SER A 134 33.70 -16.28 -20.92
N ALA A 135 32.80 -15.51 -20.32
CA ALA A 135 32.60 -14.10 -20.66
C ALA A 135 33.85 -13.23 -20.45
N ALA A 136 34.79 -13.69 -19.61
CA ALA A 136 36.05 -13.03 -19.30
C ALA A 136 37.24 -13.56 -20.14
N ALA A 137 37.00 -14.33 -21.21
CA ALA A 137 38.06 -14.95 -22.00
C ALA A 137 39.08 -13.97 -22.60
N ALA A 138 38.70 -12.69 -22.79
CA ALA A 138 39.59 -11.63 -23.28
C ALA A 138 40.37 -10.90 -22.17
N ASN A 139 40.10 -11.18 -20.89
CA ASN A 139 40.75 -10.50 -19.78
C ASN A 139 42.16 -11.08 -19.55
N THR A 140 43.16 -10.20 -19.58
CA THR A 140 44.59 -10.55 -19.44
C THR A 140 45.22 -9.97 -18.18
N GLY A 141 44.41 -9.40 -17.28
CA GLY A 141 44.87 -8.69 -16.09
C GLY A 141 44.46 -9.34 -14.76
N LEU A 142 44.04 -10.61 -14.75
CA LEU A 142 43.55 -11.30 -13.55
C LEU A 142 44.65 -12.14 -12.91
N THR A 143 44.96 -11.88 -11.64
CA THR A 143 46.19 -12.39 -10.96
C THR A 143 45.92 -13.00 -9.59
N LYS A 144 44.69 -12.99 -9.09
CA LYS A 144 44.34 -13.51 -7.77
C LYS A 144 43.17 -14.48 -7.88
N ILE A 145 43.22 -15.55 -7.11
CA ILE A 145 42.10 -16.44 -6.81
C ILE A 145 41.68 -16.13 -5.38
N ILE A 146 40.41 -15.82 -5.17
CA ILE A 146 39.84 -15.44 -3.88
C ILE A 146 38.63 -16.33 -3.63
N LEU A 147 38.58 -16.96 -2.46
CA LEU A 147 37.45 -17.77 -2.01
C LEU A 147 36.81 -17.08 -0.81
N PHE A 148 35.50 -16.90 -0.84
CA PHE A 148 34.72 -16.54 0.34
C PHE A 148 33.80 -17.70 0.68
N PHE A 149 34.10 -18.40 1.77
CA PHE A 149 33.21 -19.38 2.35
C PHE A 149 32.16 -18.66 3.21
N ASP A 150 30.91 -19.11 3.12
CA ASP A 150 29.74 -18.52 3.79
C ASP A 150 29.64 -16.98 3.66
N PRO A 151 29.69 -16.48 2.42
CA PRO A 151 29.66 -15.05 2.16
C PRO A 151 28.36 -14.42 2.68
N GLY A 152 28.48 -13.27 3.33
CA GLY A 152 27.36 -12.52 3.90
C GLY A 152 26.93 -12.95 5.30
N VAL A 153 27.56 -13.95 5.93
CA VAL A 153 27.21 -14.43 7.28
C VAL A 153 28.32 -14.10 8.28
N GLU A 154 28.15 -13.04 9.06
CA GLU A 154 29.18 -12.51 9.97
C GLU A 154 29.60 -13.52 11.05
N THR A 155 28.63 -14.15 11.69
CA THR A 155 28.82 -15.00 12.87
C THR A 155 29.30 -16.42 12.54
N SER A 156 29.45 -16.75 11.26
CA SER A 156 29.92 -18.05 10.82
C SER A 156 31.42 -18.23 11.08
N GLY A 157 31.76 -19.31 11.77
CA GLY A 157 33.14 -19.69 12.12
C GLY A 157 33.45 -21.14 11.77
N ASP A 158 32.75 -21.71 10.78
CA ASP A 158 32.91 -23.09 10.38
C ASP A 158 34.25 -23.33 9.64
N THR A 159 34.66 -24.60 9.61
CA THR A 159 35.83 -25.07 8.84
C THR A 159 35.37 -25.69 7.53
N TYR A 160 35.98 -25.24 6.43
CA TYR A 160 35.73 -25.72 5.08
C TYR A 160 36.96 -26.46 4.57
N LEU A 161 36.72 -27.63 3.97
CA LEU A 161 37.75 -28.32 3.21
C LEU A 161 37.53 -28.04 1.73
N PHE A 162 38.61 -27.78 1.03
CA PHE A 162 38.58 -27.49 -0.40
C PHE A 162 39.75 -28.15 -1.10
N ASP A 163 39.55 -28.49 -2.36
CA ASP A 163 40.54 -29.23 -3.14
C ASP A 163 40.29 -29.05 -4.64
N ASN A 164 41.27 -29.44 -5.46
CA ASN A 164 41.16 -29.52 -6.92
C ASN A 164 40.60 -28.23 -7.55
N ILE A 165 41.28 -27.10 -7.35
CA ILE A 165 40.97 -25.87 -8.08
C ILE A 165 41.57 -25.99 -9.48
N VAL A 166 40.72 -26.33 -10.45
CA VAL A 166 41.15 -26.64 -11.82
C VAL A 166 40.29 -25.88 -12.83
N ALA A 167 40.93 -25.22 -13.79
CA ALA A 167 40.25 -24.60 -14.91
C ALA A 167 40.27 -25.51 -16.15
N TYR A 168 39.10 -25.68 -16.76
CA TYR A 168 38.87 -26.49 -17.94
C TYR A 168 38.43 -25.63 -19.12
N PRO A 169 38.52 -26.15 -20.35
CA PRO A 169 37.91 -25.51 -21.50
C PRO A 169 36.41 -25.31 -21.31
N ALA A 170 35.88 -24.26 -21.93
CA ALA A 170 34.45 -23.97 -21.98
C ALA A 170 33.61 -25.24 -22.31
N GLY A 171 32.67 -25.57 -21.41
CA GLY A 171 31.72 -26.67 -21.60
C GLY A 171 30.50 -26.29 -22.47
N PRO A 172 29.53 -27.22 -22.66
CA PRO A 172 28.34 -26.98 -23.48
C PRO A 172 27.46 -25.80 -23.03
N CYS A 173 27.49 -25.45 -21.74
CA CYS A 173 26.75 -24.33 -21.16
C CYS A 173 27.56 -23.04 -21.03
N ALA A 174 28.72 -22.96 -21.69
CA ALA A 174 29.57 -21.78 -21.59
C ALA A 174 28.88 -20.53 -22.18
N GLY A 175 28.87 -19.44 -21.41
CA GLY A 175 28.28 -18.16 -21.79
C GLY A 175 26.78 -18.06 -21.52
N THR A 176 26.17 -19.08 -20.93
CA THR A 176 24.78 -19.01 -20.48
C THR A 176 24.68 -18.01 -19.32
N ILE A 177 23.87 -16.96 -19.52
CA ILE A 177 23.59 -15.96 -18.49
C ILE A 177 22.49 -16.52 -17.57
N PRO A 178 22.70 -16.63 -16.25
CA PRO A 178 21.68 -17.10 -15.32
C PRO A 178 20.42 -16.22 -15.34
N VAL A 179 19.26 -16.85 -15.42
CA VAL A 179 17.95 -16.20 -15.30
C VAL A 179 17.46 -16.38 -13.87
N ALA A 180 17.35 -15.28 -13.12
CA ALA A 180 17.07 -15.31 -11.67
C ALA A 180 15.71 -15.93 -11.28
N THR A 181 14.75 -15.93 -12.21
CA THR A 181 13.43 -16.54 -12.07
C THR A 181 13.41 -18.02 -12.38
N THR A 182 14.39 -18.54 -13.13
CA THR A 182 14.51 -19.96 -13.45
C THR A 182 15.34 -20.66 -12.37
N ILE A 183 14.71 -21.62 -11.71
CA ILE A 183 15.33 -22.44 -10.66
C ILE A 183 16.13 -23.57 -11.32
N ASP A 184 15.50 -24.34 -12.20
CA ASP A 184 16.17 -25.43 -12.93
C ASP A 184 15.40 -25.76 -14.21
N ASP A 185 16.07 -25.65 -15.36
CA ASP A 185 15.59 -26.12 -16.68
C ASP A 185 16.22 -27.47 -17.06
N PHE A 186 17.09 -28.04 -16.21
CA PHE A 186 17.84 -29.27 -16.51
C PHE A 186 18.79 -29.21 -17.73
N GLU A 187 18.86 -28.10 -18.47
CA GLU A 187 19.92 -27.77 -19.42
C GLU A 187 21.03 -26.93 -18.77
N CYS A 188 20.99 -25.61 -18.98
CA CYS A 188 22.05 -24.67 -18.65
C CYS A 188 21.61 -23.61 -17.64
N GLN A 189 20.31 -23.47 -17.36
CA GLN A 189 19.76 -22.68 -16.26
C GLN A 189 19.59 -23.54 -14.99
N ARG A 190 20.68 -24.15 -14.53
CA ARG A 190 20.68 -24.99 -13.32
C ARG A 190 21.10 -24.17 -12.09
N ASN A 191 20.17 -23.34 -11.61
CA ASN A 191 20.39 -22.45 -10.46
C ASN A 191 20.01 -23.11 -9.11
N ALA A 192 19.35 -24.27 -9.15
CA ALA A 192 18.94 -25.03 -7.97
C ALA A 192 20.14 -25.64 -7.22
N SER A 193 20.00 -25.74 -5.90
CA SER A 193 20.84 -26.58 -5.06
C SER A 193 19.94 -27.44 -4.21
N TYR A 194 19.80 -28.70 -4.62
CA TYR A 194 18.90 -29.64 -3.96
C TYR A 194 19.55 -30.15 -2.68
N GLY A 195 19.05 -29.71 -1.52
CA GLY A 195 19.45 -30.20 -0.20
C GLY A 195 18.78 -31.51 0.18
N ASN A 196 17.67 -31.85 -0.50
CA ASN A 196 17.04 -33.16 -0.43
C ASN A 196 16.62 -33.63 -1.83
N GLY A 197 16.75 -34.93 -2.08
CA GLY A 197 16.34 -35.58 -3.33
C GLY A 197 17.33 -35.42 -4.50
N TRP A 198 18.52 -34.85 -4.26
CA TRP A 198 19.59 -34.74 -5.26
C TRP A 198 20.03 -36.09 -5.86
N ASP A 199 20.05 -37.13 -5.04
CA ASP A 199 20.47 -38.50 -5.40
C ASP A 199 19.43 -39.26 -6.21
N VAL A 200 18.21 -38.73 -6.32
CA VAL A 200 17.08 -39.36 -7.03
C VAL A 200 16.58 -38.53 -8.22
N ILE A 201 17.22 -37.40 -8.53
CA ILE A 201 16.96 -36.58 -9.72
C ILE A 201 18.19 -36.57 -10.63
N VAL A 202 18.02 -36.93 -11.90
CA VAL A 202 19.12 -36.95 -12.87
C VAL A 202 18.69 -36.28 -14.18
N PRO A 203 19.48 -35.34 -14.74
CA PRO A 203 19.21 -34.80 -16.06
C PRO A 203 19.41 -35.88 -17.13
N ILE A 204 18.40 -36.10 -17.97
CA ILE A 204 18.43 -37.04 -19.10
C ILE A 204 17.91 -36.37 -20.37
N ALA A 205 18.10 -36.99 -21.54
CA ALA A 205 17.42 -36.52 -22.75
C ALA A 205 15.90 -36.59 -22.58
N ASN A 206 15.18 -35.55 -23.01
CA ASN A 206 13.72 -35.47 -22.90
C ASN A 206 13.08 -36.69 -23.59
N PRO A 207 12.38 -37.57 -22.86
CA PRO A 207 11.78 -38.78 -23.43
C PRO A 207 10.56 -38.49 -24.30
N ASP A 208 9.97 -37.30 -24.18
CA ASP A 208 8.77 -36.86 -24.89
C ASP A 208 8.83 -35.35 -25.18
N PRO A 209 9.65 -34.91 -26.16
CA PRO A 209 9.80 -33.49 -26.51
C PRO A 209 8.61 -33.02 -27.36
N SER A 210 7.45 -32.87 -26.73
CA SER A 210 6.19 -32.49 -27.38
C SER A 210 5.33 -31.57 -26.52
N GLY A 211 4.33 -30.94 -27.15
CA GLY A 211 3.38 -30.06 -26.44
C GLY A 211 4.05 -28.81 -25.86
N ILE A 212 3.83 -28.56 -24.57
CA ILE A 212 4.36 -27.39 -23.85
C ILE A 212 5.85 -27.55 -23.45
N ASN A 213 6.43 -28.74 -23.61
CA ASN A 213 7.83 -28.99 -23.28
C ASN A 213 8.57 -29.62 -24.47
N THR A 214 9.35 -28.79 -25.17
CA THR A 214 10.21 -29.20 -26.29
C THR A 214 11.70 -29.14 -25.94
N SER A 215 12.03 -29.13 -24.65
CA SER A 215 13.39 -29.08 -24.13
C SER A 215 14.24 -30.28 -24.60
N ALA A 216 15.56 -30.11 -24.58
CA ALA A 216 16.48 -31.17 -24.99
C ALA A 216 16.70 -32.17 -23.85
N THR A 217 16.71 -31.69 -22.62
CA THR A 217 16.92 -32.48 -21.41
C THR A 217 15.91 -32.17 -20.33
N VAL A 218 15.62 -33.15 -19.47
CA VAL A 218 14.66 -33.01 -18.36
C VAL A 218 15.21 -33.72 -17.13
N GLY A 219 14.68 -33.40 -15.96
CA GLY A 219 14.95 -34.13 -14.73
C GLY A 219 14.14 -35.41 -14.64
N GLN A 220 14.79 -36.57 -14.67
CA GLN A 220 14.16 -37.84 -14.30
C GLN A 220 14.18 -37.99 -12.77
N TYR A 221 13.03 -37.82 -12.13
CA TYR A 221 12.82 -38.04 -10.70
C TYR A 221 12.39 -39.48 -10.45
N THR A 222 13.19 -40.23 -9.70
CA THR A 222 12.86 -41.59 -9.24
C THR A 222 12.25 -41.49 -7.85
N ASP A 223 10.95 -41.77 -7.72
CA ASP A 223 10.24 -41.56 -6.47
C ASP A 223 10.68 -42.60 -5.41
N PRO A 224 11.25 -42.17 -4.27
CA PRO A 224 11.60 -43.09 -3.19
C PRO A 224 10.36 -43.75 -2.60
N LEU A 225 10.54 -44.92 -1.95
CA LEU A 225 9.47 -45.68 -1.30
C LEU A 225 8.98 -45.03 0.02
N ASP A 226 8.51 -43.78 -0.07
CA ASP A 226 7.99 -42.93 1.00
C ASP A 226 6.82 -42.09 0.45
N GLU A 227 5.84 -41.78 1.29
CA GLU A 227 4.65 -40.98 0.95
C GLU A 227 4.95 -39.48 0.82
N TRP A 228 6.07 -39.02 1.38
CA TRP A 228 6.42 -37.59 1.50
C TRP A 228 7.84 -37.27 1.02
N SER A 229 8.31 -37.97 -0.01
CA SER A 229 9.57 -37.64 -0.67
C SER A 229 9.45 -36.36 -1.51
N ALA A 230 10.38 -35.42 -1.30
CA ALA A 230 10.42 -34.16 -2.03
C ALA A 230 11.79 -33.87 -2.63
N LEU A 231 11.78 -33.14 -3.73
CA LEU A 231 12.93 -32.35 -4.17
C LEU A 231 12.90 -31.03 -3.41
N VAL A 232 13.96 -30.75 -2.62
CA VAL A 232 14.03 -29.52 -1.80
C VAL A 232 15.20 -28.68 -2.26
N VAL A 233 14.89 -27.52 -2.84
CA VAL A 233 15.86 -26.48 -3.17
C VAL A 233 16.11 -25.65 -1.93
N ASP A 234 17.38 -25.45 -1.57
CA ASP A 234 17.80 -24.73 -0.36
C ASP A 234 18.58 -23.45 -0.69
N TYR A 235 18.25 -22.37 0.02
CA TYR A 235 18.87 -21.05 -0.10
C TYR A 235 19.44 -20.60 1.24
N GLN A 236 20.66 -20.06 1.23
CA GLN A 236 21.28 -19.50 2.44
C GLN A 236 20.46 -18.31 3.00
N PHE A 237 19.95 -17.47 2.11
CA PHE A 237 19.17 -16.28 2.45
C PHE A 237 17.69 -16.48 2.09
N PRO A 238 16.77 -15.77 2.78
CA PRO A 238 15.36 -15.78 2.42
C PRO A 238 15.14 -15.36 0.97
N MET A 239 14.23 -16.04 0.29
CA MET A 239 13.81 -15.68 -1.06
C MET A 239 12.97 -14.41 -1.04
N ASP A 240 13.18 -13.54 -2.01
CA ASP A 240 12.26 -12.45 -2.31
C ASP A 240 11.03 -13.00 -3.06
N LEU A 241 9.84 -12.83 -2.46
CA LEU A 241 8.53 -13.23 -2.97
C LEU A 241 7.62 -12.02 -3.20
N SER A 242 8.14 -10.79 -3.14
CA SER A 242 7.35 -9.56 -3.35
C SER A 242 6.75 -9.47 -4.75
N VAL A 243 7.48 -10.00 -5.75
CA VAL A 243 7.08 -9.99 -7.16
C VAL A 243 6.88 -11.41 -7.69
N ASN A 244 7.89 -12.28 -7.56
CA ASN A 244 7.89 -13.63 -8.16
C ASN A 244 7.34 -14.70 -7.21
N ASN A 245 6.09 -14.53 -6.79
CA ASN A 245 5.38 -15.38 -5.81
C ASN A 245 4.58 -16.54 -6.42
N TYR A 246 4.65 -16.73 -7.73
CA TYR A 246 3.96 -17.82 -8.42
C TYR A 246 4.97 -18.87 -8.86
N ILE A 247 4.94 -20.04 -8.26
CA ILE A 247 5.90 -21.13 -8.57
C ILE A 247 5.26 -22.06 -9.57
N SER A 248 5.92 -22.30 -10.69
CA SER A 248 5.50 -23.24 -11.73
C SER A 248 6.53 -24.33 -11.96
N VAL A 249 6.06 -25.52 -12.30
CA VAL A 249 6.87 -26.66 -12.70
C VAL A 249 6.17 -27.47 -13.78
N LYS A 250 6.88 -27.84 -14.85
CA LYS A 250 6.35 -28.80 -15.82
C LYS A 250 6.60 -30.21 -15.31
N VAL A 251 5.55 -31.01 -15.24
CA VAL A 251 5.63 -32.41 -14.82
C VAL A 251 4.97 -33.31 -15.86
N TRP A 252 5.71 -34.31 -16.30
CA TRP A 252 5.19 -35.46 -17.01
C TRP A 252 5.02 -36.60 -16.00
N SER A 253 3.77 -37.03 -15.78
CA SER A 253 3.45 -38.10 -14.82
C SER A 253 2.82 -39.31 -15.51
N PRO A 254 3.25 -40.55 -15.22
CA PRO A 254 2.61 -41.75 -15.75
C PRO A 254 1.28 -42.08 -15.07
N LYS A 255 0.94 -41.45 -13.93
CA LYS A 255 -0.25 -41.76 -13.12
C LYS A 255 -0.92 -40.50 -12.55
N LEU A 256 -2.19 -40.64 -12.16
CA LEU A 256 -2.92 -39.61 -11.41
C LEU A 256 -2.37 -39.52 -9.99
N GLY A 257 -2.50 -38.35 -9.37
CA GLY A 257 -1.92 -38.07 -8.06
C GLY A 257 -1.99 -36.59 -7.74
N LYS A 258 -1.07 -36.10 -6.90
CA LYS A 258 -0.95 -34.69 -6.56
C LYS A 258 0.49 -34.22 -6.68
N VAL A 259 0.68 -33.07 -7.33
CA VAL A 259 1.88 -32.27 -7.12
C VAL A 259 1.65 -31.42 -5.87
N LEU A 260 2.59 -31.43 -4.94
CA LEU A 260 2.63 -30.47 -3.83
C LEU A 260 3.79 -29.50 -4.07
N LEU A 261 3.47 -28.22 -4.16
CA LEU A 261 4.46 -27.14 -4.09
C LEU A 261 4.40 -26.55 -2.70
N LYS A 262 5.56 -26.38 -2.07
CA LYS A 262 5.67 -25.94 -0.67
C LYS A 262 6.80 -24.94 -0.50
N LEU A 263 6.52 -23.88 0.25
CA LEU A 263 7.51 -22.94 0.79
C LEU A 263 7.77 -23.28 2.26
N GLU A 264 9.04 -23.34 2.65
CA GLU A 264 9.43 -23.59 4.04
C GLU A 264 10.83 -23.07 4.41
N GLY A 265 11.22 -23.28 5.67
CA GLY A 265 12.48 -22.77 6.21
C GLY A 265 12.42 -21.26 6.49
N GLY A 266 13.50 -20.70 7.06
CA GLY A 266 13.52 -19.31 7.50
C GLY A 266 12.69 -19.07 8.77
N ALA A 267 12.16 -17.85 8.93
CA ALA A 267 11.40 -17.45 10.12
C ALA A 267 9.88 -17.63 9.98
N SER A 268 9.38 -17.86 8.75
CA SER A 268 7.94 -17.99 8.50
C SER A 268 7.44 -19.44 8.62
N PRO A 269 6.19 -19.66 9.08
CA PRO A 269 5.56 -20.98 9.04
C PRO A 269 5.43 -21.50 7.59
N PRO A 270 5.50 -22.83 7.36
CA PRO A 270 5.43 -23.39 6.01
C PRO A 270 4.09 -23.10 5.31
N ALA A 271 4.13 -22.92 3.98
CA ALA A 271 2.97 -22.72 3.13
C ALA A 271 2.91 -23.80 2.05
N GLU A 272 1.74 -24.43 1.86
CA GLU A 272 1.58 -25.65 1.05
C GLU A 272 0.42 -25.51 0.05
N LYS A 273 0.63 -25.94 -1.19
CA LYS A 273 -0.38 -25.93 -2.26
C LYS A 273 -0.42 -27.28 -2.99
N PHE A 274 -1.50 -28.03 -2.76
CA PHE A 274 -1.77 -29.28 -3.47
C PHE A 274 -2.46 -29.01 -4.80
N ILE A 275 -1.97 -29.65 -5.86
CA ILE A 275 -2.50 -29.54 -7.22
C ILE A 275 -2.74 -30.94 -7.78
N ASP A 276 -3.94 -31.21 -8.27
CA ASP A 276 -4.30 -32.53 -8.80
C ASP A 276 -3.66 -32.78 -10.17
N ILE A 277 -2.99 -33.92 -10.32
CA ILE A 277 -2.56 -34.45 -11.61
C ILE A 277 -3.79 -35.09 -12.26
N THR A 278 -4.37 -34.39 -13.24
CA THR A 278 -5.59 -34.81 -13.93
C THR A 278 -5.34 -35.48 -15.28
N GLN A 279 -4.10 -35.39 -15.78
CA GLN A 279 -3.67 -35.97 -17.06
C GLN A 279 -2.40 -36.79 -16.87
N THR A 280 -2.30 -37.91 -17.57
CA THR A 280 -1.15 -38.83 -17.50
C THR A 280 -0.47 -38.96 -18.85
N ASN A 281 0.82 -39.27 -18.84
CA ASN A 281 1.66 -39.51 -20.02
C ASN A 281 1.68 -38.31 -20.99
N THR A 282 1.66 -37.10 -20.44
CA THR A 282 1.79 -35.84 -21.18
C THR A 282 2.36 -34.77 -20.26
N TRP A 283 3.00 -33.75 -20.82
CA TRP A 283 3.51 -32.61 -20.07
C TRP A 283 2.38 -31.68 -19.65
N VAL A 284 2.34 -31.35 -18.36
CA VAL A 284 1.44 -30.35 -17.79
C VAL A 284 2.25 -29.39 -16.93
N GLU A 285 1.97 -28.09 -17.03
CA GLU A 285 2.52 -27.09 -16.12
C GLU A 285 1.61 -27.01 -14.89
N TYR A 286 2.20 -27.24 -13.73
CA TYR A 286 1.53 -27.13 -12.43
C TYR A 286 2.07 -25.91 -11.72
N SER A 287 1.17 -25.04 -11.27
CA SER A 287 1.55 -23.76 -10.67
C SER A 287 0.79 -23.49 -9.37
N ALA A 288 1.49 -22.84 -8.43
CA ALA A 288 0.97 -22.50 -7.11
C ALA A 288 1.16 -21.00 -6.83
N ASP A 289 0.08 -20.38 -6.34
CA ASP A 289 0.08 -19.00 -5.89
C ASP A 289 0.49 -18.88 -4.43
N PHE A 290 1.62 -18.20 -4.19
CA PHE A 290 2.10 -17.84 -2.86
C PHE A 290 2.06 -16.33 -2.63
N SER A 291 1.14 -15.58 -3.25
CA SER A 291 1.04 -14.12 -3.07
C SER A 291 0.86 -13.70 -1.62
N LEU A 292 0.12 -14.49 -0.82
CA LEU A 292 -0.01 -14.27 0.63
C LEU A 292 1.30 -14.44 1.41
N GLN A 293 2.39 -14.86 0.75
CA GLN A 293 3.72 -15.05 1.30
C GLN A 293 4.70 -13.96 0.82
N ALA A 294 4.22 -12.86 0.21
CA ALA A 294 5.07 -11.80 -0.33
C ALA A 294 6.04 -11.18 0.68
N ALA A 295 5.62 -11.06 1.95
CA ALA A 295 6.46 -10.57 3.06
C ALA A 295 7.06 -11.69 3.93
N ALA A 296 6.88 -12.96 3.55
CA ALA A 296 7.30 -14.10 4.34
C ALA A 296 8.80 -14.41 4.15
N ASN A 297 9.41 -14.92 5.22
CA ASN A 297 10.82 -15.27 5.28
C ASN A 297 10.99 -16.77 5.05
N HIS A 298 10.97 -17.20 3.79
CA HIS A 298 11.15 -18.60 3.37
C HIS A 298 12.52 -18.82 2.74
N LYS A 299 13.16 -19.95 3.01
CA LYS A 299 14.49 -20.30 2.48
C LYS A 299 14.51 -21.53 1.58
N ARG A 300 13.38 -22.24 1.45
CA ARG A 300 13.32 -23.52 0.74
C ARG A 300 12.07 -23.62 -0.11
N ILE A 301 12.21 -24.27 -1.27
CA ILE A 301 11.11 -24.70 -2.14
C ILE A 301 11.14 -26.23 -2.16
N ALA A 302 10.03 -26.85 -1.74
CA ALA A 302 9.86 -28.29 -1.78
C ALA A 302 8.82 -28.68 -2.85
N ILE A 303 9.18 -29.63 -3.70
CA ILE A 303 8.37 -30.14 -4.81
C ILE A 303 8.17 -31.64 -4.61
N PHE A 304 6.92 -32.07 -4.56
CA PHE A 304 6.54 -33.47 -4.46
C PHE A 304 5.73 -33.84 -5.70
N CYS A 305 6.09 -34.90 -6.41
CA CYS A 305 5.33 -35.35 -7.59
C CYS A 305 4.15 -36.29 -7.26
N ASN A 306 4.06 -36.77 -6.03
CA ASN A 306 3.08 -37.78 -5.59
C ASN A 306 2.72 -37.66 -4.10
N ALA A 307 2.49 -36.45 -3.63
CA ALA A 307 2.38 -36.16 -2.20
C ALA A 307 1.26 -36.97 -1.51
N GLY A 308 1.59 -37.60 -0.38
CA GLY A 308 0.66 -38.35 0.44
C GLY A 308 0.28 -39.72 -0.11
N VAL A 309 1.00 -40.23 -1.12
CA VAL A 309 0.76 -41.53 -1.74
C VAL A 309 2.06 -42.33 -1.73
N LEU A 310 2.04 -43.53 -1.15
CA LEU A 310 3.22 -44.38 -1.09
C LEU A 310 3.63 -44.81 -2.51
N ALA A 311 4.87 -44.51 -2.89
CA ALA A 311 5.41 -44.88 -4.19
C ALA A 311 5.56 -46.41 -4.35
N GLU A 312 5.43 -46.87 -5.59
CA GLU A 312 5.80 -48.22 -6.01
C GLU A 312 7.26 -48.23 -6.51
N ALA A 313 7.93 -49.37 -6.39
CA ALA A 313 9.32 -49.49 -6.80
C ALA A 313 9.47 -49.26 -8.31
N GLY A 314 10.20 -48.20 -8.67
CA GLY A 314 10.44 -47.81 -10.06
C GLY A 314 9.47 -46.75 -10.60
N ASP A 315 8.68 -46.10 -9.75
CA ASP A 315 7.92 -44.91 -10.14
C ASP A 315 8.86 -43.79 -10.59
N ILE A 316 8.60 -43.28 -11.79
CA ILE A 316 9.40 -42.23 -12.44
C ILE A 316 8.48 -41.10 -12.88
N TYR A 317 8.89 -39.89 -12.58
CA TYR A 317 8.31 -38.65 -13.10
C TYR A 317 9.38 -37.88 -13.85
N TYR A 318 8.98 -37.10 -14.85
CA TYR A 318 9.89 -36.16 -15.48
C TYR A 318 9.48 -34.74 -15.11
N ILE A 319 10.46 -33.94 -14.70
CA ILE A 319 10.28 -32.59 -14.20
C ILE A 319 11.13 -31.67 -15.05
N ASP A 320 10.60 -30.51 -15.38
CA ASP A 320 11.31 -29.51 -16.17
C ASP A 320 10.79 -28.09 -15.90
N ASP A 321 11.53 -27.09 -16.37
CA ASP A 321 11.17 -25.66 -16.30
C ASP A 321 10.62 -25.24 -14.93
N ILE A 322 11.43 -25.44 -13.88
CA ILE A 322 11.08 -25.00 -12.52
C ILE A 322 11.33 -23.51 -12.43
N GLU A 323 10.27 -22.73 -12.20
CA GLU A 323 10.34 -21.27 -12.31
C GLU A 323 9.56 -20.57 -11.19
N ARG A 324 10.02 -19.37 -10.84
CA ARG A 324 9.28 -18.37 -10.06
C ARG A 324 8.86 -17.25 -11.01
N LYS A 325 7.58 -16.94 -11.05
CA LYS A 325 6.99 -15.94 -11.94
C LYS A 325 6.19 -14.94 -11.11
N PRO A 326 5.94 -13.74 -11.63
CA PRO A 326 4.83 -12.93 -11.14
C PRO A 326 3.54 -13.73 -11.27
N LYS A 327 2.61 -13.55 -10.33
CA LYS A 327 1.28 -14.10 -10.47
C LYS A 327 0.66 -13.67 -11.80
N PRO A 328 0.14 -14.60 -12.62
CA PRO A 328 -0.50 -14.25 -13.88
C PRO A 328 -1.69 -13.33 -13.63
N VAL A 329 -1.70 -12.17 -14.29
CA VAL A 329 -2.87 -11.30 -14.34
C VAL A 329 -3.94 -11.99 -15.20
N PRO A 330 -5.24 -11.89 -14.85
CA PRO A 330 -6.32 -12.36 -15.70
C PRO A 330 -6.16 -11.83 -17.13
N GLY A 331 -6.47 -12.67 -18.13
CA GLY A 331 -6.46 -12.24 -19.52
C GLY A 331 -7.42 -11.06 -19.75
N PRO A 332 -7.27 -10.32 -20.87
CA PRO A 332 -8.13 -9.18 -21.14
C PRO A 332 -9.59 -9.62 -21.21
N ILE A 333 -10.43 -8.86 -20.51
CA ILE A 333 -11.89 -8.97 -20.52
C ILE A 333 -12.38 -8.67 -21.95
N GLU A 334 -11.75 -7.68 -22.60
CA GLU A 334 -11.93 -7.38 -24.02
C GLU A 334 -10.62 -6.90 -24.64
N ASP A 335 -10.25 -7.50 -25.77
CA ASP A 335 -9.13 -7.11 -26.65
C ASP A 335 -9.54 -7.15 -28.14
N PHE A 336 -10.78 -7.51 -28.47
CA PHE A 336 -11.26 -7.63 -29.84
C PHE A 336 -10.52 -8.66 -30.72
N GLU A 337 -9.76 -9.59 -30.13
CA GLU A 337 -8.97 -10.60 -30.84
C GLU A 337 -9.26 -12.07 -30.48
N PRO A 338 -9.28 -12.99 -31.48
CA PRO A 338 -9.41 -12.71 -32.92
C PRO A 338 -10.76 -12.08 -33.30
N ASP A 339 -11.71 -12.13 -32.38
CA ASP A 339 -13.07 -11.58 -32.45
C ASP A 339 -13.42 -10.92 -31.09
N PRO A 340 -14.38 -9.98 -31.04
CA PRO A 340 -14.85 -9.37 -29.78
C PRO A 340 -15.26 -10.42 -28.74
N LYS A 341 -14.77 -10.25 -27.50
CA LYS A 341 -15.08 -11.14 -26.37
C LYS A 341 -16.39 -10.77 -25.69
N LEU A 342 -16.74 -9.48 -25.69
CA LEU A 342 -17.97 -8.97 -25.12
C LEU A 342 -18.95 -8.53 -26.21
N PHE A 343 -20.24 -8.57 -25.87
CA PHE A 343 -21.29 -8.00 -26.71
C PHE A 343 -21.52 -6.54 -26.33
N TRP A 344 -21.06 -5.63 -27.18
CA TRP A 344 -21.17 -4.19 -26.97
C TRP A 344 -22.38 -3.58 -27.67
N GLU A 345 -23.20 -2.83 -26.93
CA GLU A 345 -24.35 -2.10 -27.47
C GLU A 345 -24.62 -0.79 -26.70
N PRO A 346 -25.24 0.22 -27.34
CA PRO A 346 -25.73 1.39 -26.60
C PRO A 346 -26.79 0.98 -25.58
N LEU A 347 -26.85 1.70 -24.46
CA LEU A 347 -27.83 1.42 -23.40
C LEU A 347 -29.26 1.35 -23.96
N ASN A 348 -29.98 0.28 -23.61
CA ASN A 348 -31.32 -0.07 -24.10
C ASN A 348 -31.45 -0.19 -25.64
N GLY A 349 -30.34 -0.32 -26.37
CA GLY A 349 -30.32 -0.35 -27.83
C GLY A 349 -30.64 0.99 -28.50
N ASP A 350 -30.67 2.11 -27.76
CA ASP A 350 -31.01 3.42 -28.32
C ASP A 350 -29.76 4.14 -28.84
N ALA A 351 -29.48 3.93 -30.13
CA ALA A 351 -28.32 4.52 -30.77
C ALA A 351 -28.41 6.05 -30.96
N ALA A 352 -29.61 6.63 -30.96
CA ALA A 352 -29.76 8.08 -31.15
C ALA A 352 -29.38 8.85 -29.87
N VAL A 353 -29.76 8.31 -28.71
CA VAL A 353 -29.50 8.89 -27.41
C VAL A 353 -28.11 8.50 -26.91
N HIS A 354 -27.79 7.20 -26.92
CA HIS A 354 -26.59 6.64 -26.31
C HIS A 354 -25.47 6.29 -27.31
N GLY A 355 -25.63 6.59 -28.60
CA GLY A 355 -24.55 6.46 -29.59
C GLY A 355 -24.47 5.08 -30.25
N THR A 356 -23.48 4.89 -31.11
CA THR A 356 -23.36 3.69 -31.93
C THR A 356 -22.02 3.01 -31.69
N PHE A 357 -22.05 1.75 -31.28
CA PHE A 357 -20.87 0.89 -31.38
C PHE A 357 -20.68 0.50 -32.85
N ASN A 358 -19.56 0.89 -33.44
CA ASN A 358 -19.25 0.69 -34.85
C ASN A 358 -18.63 -0.70 -35.12
N GLY A 359 -18.43 -1.51 -34.08
CA GLY A 359 -17.76 -2.81 -34.15
C GLY A 359 -16.26 -2.73 -33.91
N ALA A 360 -15.62 -3.90 -33.89
CA ALA A 360 -14.17 -4.00 -33.96
C ALA A 360 -13.69 -3.60 -35.37
N ILE A 361 -12.79 -2.63 -35.45
CA ILE A 361 -12.20 -2.14 -36.71
C ILE A 361 -10.70 -2.44 -36.74
N ASN A 362 -10.04 -2.24 -37.88
CA ASN A 362 -8.57 -2.29 -37.92
C ASN A 362 -8.00 -1.14 -37.08
N ASN A 363 -7.01 -1.44 -36.25
CA ASN A 363 -6.31 -0.42 -35.48
C ASN A 363 -5.65 0.59 -36.44
N PRO A 364 -5.99 1.89 -36.37
CA PRO A 364 -5.37 2.89 -37.24
C PRO A 364 -3.91 3.19 -36.90
N GLU A 365 -3.41 2.75 -35.72
CA GLU A 365 -2.04 2.95 -35.26
C GLU A 365 -1.59 1.76 -34.39
N THR A 366 -0.85 0.82 -34.98
CA THR A 366 -0.36 -0.42 -34.32
C THR A 366 1.04 -0.22 -33.72
N SER A 367 1.27 0.90 -33.06
CA SER A 367 2.57 1.21 -32.46
C SER A 367 2.41 1.93 -31.11
N GLY A 368 3.45 1.87 -30.28
CA GLY A 368 3.40 2.40 -28.92
C GLY A 368 2.79 1.39 -27.94
N ILE A 369 1.88 1.84 -27.08
CA ILE A 369 1.29 1.02 -26.01
C ILE A 369 0.20 0.06 -26.51
N ASN A 370 -0.34 0.29 -27.71
CA ASN A 370 -1.34 -0.57 -28.34
C ASN A 370 -0.81 -1.00 -29.72
N ASP A 371 -0.40 -2.26 -29.82
CA ASP A 371 0.02 -2.91 -31.06
C ASP A 371 -1.02 -3.91 -31.59
N SER A 372 -2.21 -3.94 -30.97
CA SER A 372 -3.32 -4.80 -31.33
C SER A 372 -3.76 -4.58 -32.78
N PRO A 373 -4.03 -5.63 -33.57
CA PRO A 373 -4.51 -5.50 -34.94
C PRO A 373 -5.94 -4.95 -35.04
N ARG A 374 -6.78 -5.16 -34.01
CA ARG A 374 -8.19 -4.75 -33.99
C ARG A 374 -8.48 -3.93 -32.74
N VAL A 375 -9.43 -3.01 -32.84
CA VAL A 375 -9.85 -2.16 -31.71
C VAL A 375 -11.35 -1.88 -31.78
N GLY A 376 -11.97 -1.65 -30.62
CA GLY A 376 -13.35 -1.20 -30.52
C GLY A 376 -13.51 0.23 -31.00
N SER A 377 -14.60 0.53 -31.70
CA SER A 377 -14.93 1.89 -32.13
C SER A 377 -16.34 2.28 -31.71
N TYR A 378 -16.48 3.44 -31.08
CA TYR A 378 -17.76 3.95 -30.59
C TYR A 378 -17.97 5.41 -30.99
N THR A 379 -19.14 5.73 -31.53
CA THR A 379 -19.58 7.08 -31.85
C THR A 379 -20.56 7.56 -30.79
N LYS A 380 -20.24 8.64 -30.08
CA LYS A 380 -21.11 9.17 -29.01
C LYS A 380 -22.46 9.67 -29.56
N GLY A 381 -23.53 9.43 -28.80
CA GLY A 381 -24.90 9.86 -29.11
C GLY A 381 -25.20 11.30 -28.70
N SER A 382 -26.48 11.70 -28.81
CA SER A 382 -26.91 13.08 -28.53
C SER A 382 -27.02 13.43 -27.04
N ALA A 383 -27.03 12.45 -26.14
CA ALA A 383 -27.11 12.69 -24.70
C ALA A 383 -25.78 13.14 -24.09
N ALA A 384 -25.87 14.01 -23.09
CA ALA A 384 -24.71 14.40 -22.27
C ALA A 384 -24.04 13.20 -21.57
N PHE A 385 -24.85 12.20 -21.20
CA PHE A 385 -24.45 10.95 -20.55
C PHE A 385 -24.76 9.74 -21.45
N GLY A 386 -24.31 9.77 -22.71
CA GLY A 386 -24.36 8.60 -23.59
C GLY A 386 -23.58 7.42 -22.98
N VAL A 387 -24.16 6.21 -23.03
CA VAL A 387 -23.63 5.03 -22.34
C VAL A 387 -23.46 3.89 -23.33
N LEU A 388 -22.24 3.36 -23.44
CA LEU A 388 -21.94 2.11 -24.12
C LEU A 388 -21.89 0.99 -23.08
N THR A 389 -22.52 -0.15 -23.35
CA THR A 389 -22.69 -1.22 -22.37
C THR A 389 -22.22 -2.57 -22.91
N ALA A 390 -21.75 -3.43 -22.02
CA ALA A 390 -21.47 -4.84 -22.29
C ALA A 390 -21.78 -5.73 -21.08
N LEU A 391 -22.24 -6.96 -21.36
CA LEU A 391 -22.42 -8.01 -20.35
C LEU A 391 -21.08 -8.67 -20.03
N LEU A 392 -20.86 -9.01 -18.77
CA LEU A 392 -19.73 -9.80 -18.27
C LEU A 392 -20.23 -11.24 -18.05
N PRO A 393 -20.13 -12.15 -19.04
CA PRO A 393 -20.76 -13.46 -18.96
C PRO A 393 -20.18 -14.37 -17.86
N ASN A 394 -18.95 -14.09 -17.42
CA ASN A 394 -18.28 -14.80 -16.34
C ASN A 394 -18.24 -13.98 -15.03
N GLY A 395 -18.89 -12.82 -14.99
CA GLY A 395 -18.69 -11.81 -13.96
C GLY A 395 -17.27 -11.23 -13.96
N ILE A 396 -16.96 -10.48 -12.90
CA ILE A 396 -15.61 -10.01 -12.60
C ILE A 396 -15.35 -10.16 -11.09
N ASP A 397 -14.16 -10.68 -10.74
CA ASP A 397 -13.71 -10.85 -9.37
C ASP A 397 -12.65 -9.80 -9.05
N LEU A 398 -13.02 -8.81 -8.22
CA LEU A 398 -12.16 -7.70 -7.85
C LEU A 398 -11.30 -7.97 -6.60
N SER A 399 -11.41 -9.15 -5.98
CA SER A 399 -10.73 -9.44 -4.71
C SER A 399 -9.20 -9.43 -4.82
N GLU A 400 -8.66 -9.76 -5.99
CA GLU A 400 -7.21 -9.81 -6.23
C GLU A 400 -6.71 -8.73 -7.19
N TYR A 401 -7.52 -8.37 -8.19
CA TYR A 401 -7.16 -7.39 -9.22
C TYR A 401 -8.28 -6.34 -9.34
N PRO A 402 -8.38 -5.43 -8.35
CA PRO A 402 -9.51 -4.52 -8.22
C PRO A 402 -9.49 -3.37 -9.24
N GLN A 403 -8.39 -3.14 -9.93
CA GLN A 403 -8.28 -2.08 -10.93
C GLN A 403 -8.61 -2.61 -12.32
N LEU A 404 -9.31 -1.80 -13.11
CA LEU A 404 -9.53 -2.01 -14.53
C LEU A 404 -8.69 -1.04 -15.34
N ASN A 405 -7.91 -1.54 -16.29
CA ASN A 405 -7.14 -0.73 -17.22
C ASN A 405 -7.77 -0.85 -18.60
N MET A 406 -7.83 0.27 -19.33
CA MET A 406 -8.33 0.30 -20.71
C MET A 406 -7.48 1.27 -21.53
N GLN A 407 -7.07 0.84 -22.72
CA GLN A 407 -6.38 1.70 -23.65
C GLN A 407 -7.40 2.45 -24.49
N VAL A 408 -7.26 3.77 -24.58
CA VAL A 408 -8.18 4.65 -25.29
C VAL A 408 -7.41 5.57 -26.22
N ARG A 409 -7.92 5.75 -27.44
CA ARG A 409 -7.50 6.81 -28.34
C ARG A 409 -8.68 7.73 -28.61
N ALA A 410 -8.65 8.87 -27.94
CA ALA A 410 -9.71 9.86 -27.97
C ALA A 410 -9.44 11.00 -28.97
N PRO A 411 -10.49 11.64 -29.53
CA PRO A 411 -10.34 12.77 -30.44
C PRO A 411 -10.00 14.08 -29.70
N ALA A 412 -9.53 15.08 -30.43
CA ALA A 412 -9.20 16.39 -29.85
C ALA A 412 -10.41 17.04 -29.17
N GLY A 413 -10.21 17.49 -27.92
CA GLY A 413 -11.26 18.09 -27.10
C GLY A 413 -12.01 17.11 -26.19
N ALA A 414 -11.64 15.82 -26.20
CA ALA A 414 -12.07 14.89 -25.18
C ALA A 414 -11.36 15.16 -23.84
N GLY A 415 -12.05 14.90 -22.73
CA GLY A 415 -11.64 15.23 -21.37
C GLY A 415 -11.52 14.04 -20.43
N ALA A 416 -12.43 13.05 -20.47
CA ALA A 416 -12.39 11.93 -19.53
C ALA A 416 -13.20 10.72 -20.00
N VAL A 417 -12.95 9.56 -19.39
CA VAL A 417 -13.81 8.37 -19.52
C VAL A 417 -14.26 7.96 -18.13
N THR A 418 -15.55 7.66 -17.97
CA THR A 418 -16.09 7.01 -16.78
C THR A 418 -16.37 5.56 -17.09
N LEU A 419 -15.76 4.65 -16.33
CA LEU A 419 -16.08 3.23 -16.31
C LEU A 419 -17.00 2.94 -15.13
N GLN A 420 -18.08 2.21 -15.37
CA GLN A 420 -18.98 1.75 -14.32
C GLN A 420 -19.10 0.23 -14.34
N LEU A 421 -19.19 -0.37 -13.15
CA LEU A 421 -19.54 -1.77 -12.97
C LEU A 421 -20.93 -1.85 -12.35
N VAL A 422 -21.73 -2.82 -12.81
CA VAL A 422 -23.11 -3.01 -12.36
C VAL A 422 -23.23 -4.31 -11.61
N SER A 423 -23.58 -4.21 -10.32
CA SER A 423 -23.87 -5.33 -9.43
C SER A 423 -25.35 -5.38 -9.09
N ALA A 424 -25.90 -6.58 -8.95
CA ALA A 424 -27.30 -6.76 -8.56
C ALA A 424 -27.53 -6.38 -7.08
N THR A 425 -26.52 -6.54 -6.22
CA THR A 425 -26.59 -6.25 -4.79
C THR A 425 -26.11 -4.86 -4.42
N GLN A 426 -25.05 -4.35 -5.06
CA GLN A 426 -24.45 -3.04 -4.77
C GLN A 426 -25.03 -1.92 -5.66
N GLY A 427 -25.59 -2.25 -6.82
CA GLY A 427 -25.97 -1.29 -7.84
C GLY A 427 -24.79 -0.87 -8.71
N ILE A 428 -24.85 0.35 -9.25
CA ILE A 428 -23.81 0.89 -10.15
C ILE A 428 -22.72 1.57 -9.32
N VAL A 429 -21.47 1.15 -9.53
CA VAL A 429 -20.28 1.82 -8.98
C VAL A 429 -19.46 2.40 -10.13
N SER A 430 -18.80 3.54 -9.92
CA SER A 430 -18.14 4.26 -11.01
C SER A 430 -16.75 4.77 -10.64
N ARG A 431 -15.87 4.80 -11.63
CA ARG A 431 -14.57 5.46 -11.62
C ARG A 431 -14.39 6.27 -12.90
N THR A 432 -13.74 7.42 -12.77
CA THR A 432 -13.45 8.31 -13.89
C THR A 432 -11.94 8.51 -13.94
N ASP A 433 -11.40 8.44 -15.14
CA ASP A 433 -10.01 8.79 -15.41
C ASP A 433 -9.97 9.83 -16.53
N ASP A 434 -9.04 10.77 -16.42
CA ASP A 434 -8.93 11.91 -17.30
C ASP A 434 -8.14 11.53 -18.56
N ILE A 435 -8.56 12.06 -19.71
CA ILE A 435 -7.81 11.96 -20.96
C ILE A 435 -6.82 13.13 -20.98
N THR A 436 -5.55 12.83 -20.75
CA THR A 436 -4.51 13.88 -20.74
C THR A 436 -3.97 14.17 -22.13
N THR A 437 -4.02 13.18 -23.05
CA THR A 437 -3.43 13.31 -24.39
C THR A 437 -4.34 12.78 -25.50
N THR A 438 -4.96 13.68 -26.25
CA THR A 438 -5.83 13.30 -27.38
C THR A 438 -5.05 12.94 -28.66
N GLY A 439 -5.60 12.07 -29.49
CA GLY A 439 -5.09 11.71 -30.83
C GLY A 439 -4.05 10.59 -30.86
N VAL A 440 -3.63 10.11 -29.70
CA VAL A 440 -2.72 8.96 -29.48
C VAL A 440 -3.39 7.95 -28.56
N TRP A 441 -2.82 6.74 -28.45
CA TRP A 441 -3.23 5.78 -27.44
C TRP A 441 -2.72 6.21 -26.06
N GLU A 442 -3.61 6.18 -25.08
CA GLU A 442 -3.37 6.43 -23.66
C GLU A 442 -3.96 5.27 -22.86
N GLU A 443 -3.32 4.89 -21.74
CA GLU A 443 -3.85 3.88 -20.83
C GLU A 443 -4.55 4.58 -19.67
N LEU A 444 -5.84 4.29 -19.51
CA LEU A 444 -6.67 4.78 -18.41
C LEU A 444 -6.81 3.70 -17.34
N ASN A 445 -6.82 4.10 -16.07
CA ASN A 445 -6.81 3.26 -14.88
C ASN A 445 -8.03 3.56 -13.99
N PHE A 446 -8.82 2.54 -13.68
CA PHE A 446 -10.05 2.64 -12.92
C PHE A 446 -10.00 1.74 -11.69
N ASP A 447 -9.63 2.29 -10.53
CA ASP A 447 -9.40 1.50 -9.32
C ASP A 447 -10.70 1.27 -8.51
N PHE A 448 -11.19 0.02 -8.44
CA PHE A 448 -12.36 -0.37 -7.67
C PHE A 448 -12.00 -1.08 -6.35
N THR A 449 -10.84 -0.79 -5.75
CA THR A 449 -10.38 -1.43 -4.49
C THR A 449 -11.43 -1.40 -3.37
N ASP A 450 -12.17 -0.29 -3.23
CA ASP A 450 -13.25 -0.15 -2.24
C ASP A 450 -14.43 -1.13 -2.43
N PHE A 451 -14.49 -1.82 -3.58
CA PHE A 451 -15.54 -2.77 -3.95
C PHE A 451 -15.01 -4.20 -4.14
N SER A 452 -13.79 -4.49 -3.66
CA SER A 452 -13.14 -5.81 -3.78
C SER A 452 -13.93 -6.96 -3.14
N ASP A 453 -14.79 -6.67 -2.16
CA ASP A 453 -15.68 -7.65 -1.50
C ASP A 453 -16.96 -7.98 -2.29
N ILE A 454 -17.24 -7.27 -3.39
CA ILE A 454 -18.44 -7.47 -4.20
C ILE A 454 -18.17 -8.49 -5.30
N THR A 455 -18.96 -9.56 -5.34
CA THR A 455 -18.70 -10.73 -6.21
C THR A 455 -19.68 -10.90 -7.37
N ASP A 456 -20.64 -10.00 -7.54
CA ASP A 456 -21.78 -10.12 -8.46
C ASP A 456 -21.85 -9.00 -9.51
N PHE A 457 -20.70 -8.47 -9.91
CA PHE A 457 -20.63 -7.54 -11.04
C PHE A 457 -20.87 -8.28 -12.36
N GLU A 458 -21.94 -7.89 -13.08
CA GLU A 458 -22.43 -8.59 -14.27
C GLU A 458 -22.34 -7.75 -15.54
N GLN A 459 -22.10 -6.44 -15.45
CA GLN A 459 -22.04 -5.54 -16.61
C GLN A 459 -20.97 -4.46 -16.43
N VAL A 460 -20.43 -4.01 -17.57
CA VAL A 460 -19.55 -2.84 -17.65
C VAL A 460 -20.17 -1.77 -18.53
N TYR A 461 -20.20 -0.54 -18.04
CA TYR A 461 -20.65 0.65 -18.77
C TYR A 461 -19.48 1.60 -19.00
N LEU A 462 -19.37 2.13 -20.22
CA LEU A 462 -18.40 3.14 -20.61
C LEU A 462 -19.13 4.43 -21.00
N LEU A 463 -18.76 5.53 -20.35
CA LEU A 463 -19.24 6.87 -20.67
C LEU A 463 -18.05 7.74 -21.07
N PHE A 464 -18.00 8.11 -22.34
CA PHE A 464 -16.95 8.99 -22.86
C PHE A 464 -17.39 10.46 -22.75
N ASP A 465 -16.58 11.29 -22.10
CA ASP A 465 -16.86 12.69 -21.75
C ASP A 465 -18.24 12.90 -21.11
N ALA A 466 -18.53 12.20 -20.02
CA ALA A 466 -19.80 12.32 -19.30
C ALA A 466 -20.13 13.80 -18.98
N GLY A 467 -21.38 14.21 -19.23
CA GLY A 467 -21.85 15.58 -19.02
C GLY A 467 -21.69 16.52 -20.23
N THR A 468 -21.07 16.05 -21.33
CA THR A 468 -20.88 16.86 -22.56
C THR A 468 -21.70 16.33 -23.73
N VAL A 469 -22.19 17.23 -24.61
CA VAL A 469 -22.87 16.85 -25.85
C VAL A 469 -21.89 16.96 -27.01
N THR A 470 -21.39 15.83 -27.49
CA THR A 470 -20.45 15.74 -28.62
C THR A 470 -20.88 14.63 -29.58
N SER A 471 -20.27 14.59 -30.77
CA SER A 471 -20.44 13.49 -31.75
C SER A 471 -19.09 12.82 -32.03
N PHE A 472 -18.28 12.71 -30.98
CA PHE A 472 -16.91 12.20 -31.06
C PHE A 472 -16.87 10.69 -31.28
N ILE A 473 -15.81 10.24 -31.94
CA ILE A 473 -15.51 8.82 -32.13
C ILE A 473 -14.34 8.47 -31.22
N TYR A 474 -14.55 7.49 -30.36
CA TYR A 474 -13.55 6.93 -29.46
C TYR A 474 -13.13 5.56 -29.97
N LEU A 475 -11.83 5.28 -29.88
CA LEU A 475 -11.30 3.95 -30.03
C LEU A 475 -10.85 3.46 -28.66
N PHE A 476 -11.14 2.21 -28.35
CA PHE A 476 -10.77 1.62 -27.07
C PHE A 476 -10.45 0.14 -27.24
N ASP A 477 -9.60 -0.37 -26.35
CA ASP A 477 -9.06 -1.72 -26.45
C ASP A 477 -8.41 -2.17 -25.14
N ASN A 478 -8.07 -3.46 -25.05
CA ASN A 478 -7.29 -4.06 -23.96
C ASN A 478 -7.87 -3.76 -22.55
N LEU A 479 -9.20 -3.86 -22.42
CA LEU A 479 -9.89 -3.80 -21.12
C LEU A 479 -9.50 -5.04 -20.30
N ARG A 480 -8.81 -4.83 -19.18
CA ARG A 480 -8.26 -5.91 -18.37
C ARG A 480 -8.21 -5.54 -16.89
N GLN A 481 -8.16 -6.55 -16.03
CA GLN A 481 -7.88 -6.34 -14.62
C GLN A 481 -6.39 -6.11 -14.38
N ALA A 482 -6.06 -5.37 -13.34
CA ALA A 482 -4.71 -5.13 -12.88
C ALA A 482 -4.69 -5.01 -11.35
N SER A 483 -3.50 -5.15 -10.75
CA SER A 483 -3.29 -4.72 -9.37
C SER A 483 -3.52 -3.22 -9.28
N SER A 484 -4.04 -2.73 -8.15
CA SER A 484 -4.16 -1.29 -7.94
C SER A 484 -2.78 -0.62 -8.09
N SER A 485 -2.72 0.37 -8.98
CA SER A 485 -1.58 1.25 -9.20
C SER A 485 -1.89 2.69 -8.83
N VAL A 486 -3.13 2.96 -8.42
CA VAL A 486 -3.59 4.27 -7.94
C VAL A 486 -3.21 4.39 -6.47
N ASP A 487 -2.65 5.53 -6.07
CA ASP A 487 -2.40 5.79 -4.66
C ASP A 487 -3.76 5.88 -3.95
N PRO A 488 -4.05 5.03 -2.94
CA PRO A 488 -5.33 5.07 -2.24
C PRO A 488 -5.60 6.42 -1.56
N CYS A 489 -4.58 7.26 -1.41
CA CYS A 489 -4.66 8.59 -0.84
C CYS A 489 -4.68 9.73 -1.89
N GLU A 490 -4.70 9.40 -3.19
CA GLU A 490 -4.83 10.39 -4.25
C GLU A 490 -6.17 11.14 -4.13
N GLY A 491 -6.10 12.48 -4.07
CA GLY A 491 -7.28 13.35 -3.96
C GLY A 491 -7.84 13.52 -2.54
N VAL A 492 -7.22 12.91 -1.52
CA VAL A 492 -7.63 13.13 -0.12
C VAL A 492 -7.28 14.55 0.33
N THR A 493 -8.29 15.33 0.72
CA THR A 493 -8.09 16.71 1.21
C THR A 493 -7.56 16.69 2.66
N PRO A 494 -6.45 17.39 2.97
CA PRO A 494 -5.93 17.50 4.33
C PRO A 494 -6.94 18.10 5.32
N ILE A 495 -7.10 17.44 6.47
CA ILE A 495 -7.88 17.92 7.61
C ILE A 495 -6.90 18.60 8.59
N ALA A 496 -6.93 19.93 8.66
CA ALA A 496 -5.91 20.72 9.35
C ALA A 496 -5.67 20.36 10.83
N ASN A 497 -6.69 19.91 11.56
CA ASN A 497 -6.57 19.53 12.96
C ASN A 497 -6.27 18.03 13.16
N LEU A 498 -6.29 17.20 12.11
CA LEU A 498 -5.84 15.81 12.12
C LEU A 498 -4.42 15.74 11.56
N LEU A 499 -3.47 15.37 12.40
CA LEU A 499 -2.04 15.45 12.12
C LEU A 499 -1.53 14.17 11.45
N ASP A 500 -1.91 13.01 11.97
CA ASP A 500 -1.61 11.72 11.37
C ASP A 500 -2.64 10.66 11.78
N ASP A 501 -3.30 10.03 10.82
CA ASP A 501 -4.12 8.81 11.00
C ASP A 501 -3.43 7.56 10.46
N PHE A 502 -2.23 7.69 9.89
CA PHE A 502 -1.48 6.59 9.27
C PHE A 502 -2.19 5.89 8.10
N GLU A 503 -3.29 6.44 7.63
CA GLU A 503 -3.88 6.19 6.32
C GLU A 503 -3.52 7.33 5.36
N CYS A 504 -4.47 8.22 5.10
CA CYS A 504 -4.39 9.24 4.06
C CYS A 504 -4.33 10.66 4.62
N GLN A 505 -4.35 10.83 5.94
CA GLN A 505 -4.12 12.11 6.60
C GLN A 505 -2.75 12.06 7.26
N ARG A 506 -1.75 12.68 6.62
CA ARG A 506 -0.42 12.91 7.22
C ARG A 506 -0.01 14.35 7.00
N ASN A 507 -0.51 15.22 7.86
CA ASN A 507 -0.50 16.67 7.71
C ASN A 507 0.60 17.35 8.53
N VAL A 508 1.57 16.58 9.03
CA VAL A 508 2.67 17.06 9.87
C VAL A 508 3.98 16.36 9.51
N THR A 509 5.12 17.03 9.76
CA THR A 509 6.44 16.45 9.54
C THR A 509 7.00 15.89 10.85
N TYR A 510 7.53 14.67 10.82
CA TYR A 510 8.31 14.12 11.92
C TYR A 510 9.78 14.50 11.78
N THR A 511 10.35 15.17 12.78
CA THR A 511 11.77 15.60 12.78
C THR A 511 12.63 14.80 13.76
N GLY A 512 12.02 13.98 14.60
CA GLY A 512 12.70 13.05 15.51
C GLY A 512 11.86 11.77 15.66
N GLY A 513 12.53 10.62 15.68
CA GLY A 513 11.89 9.30 15.80
C GLY A 513 11.16 8.81 14.53
N ALA A 514 11.27 9.52 13.40
CA ALA A 514 10.61 9.17 12.15
C ALA A 514 11.13 7.85 11.54
N ASP A 515 12.42 7.58 11.71
CA ASP A 515 13.12 6.35 11.32
C ASP A 515 12.69 5.13 12.15
N LEU A 516 12.04 5.37 13.29
CA LEU A 516 11.50 4.36 14.19
C LEU A 516 9.99 4.18 14.04
N LEU A 517 9.35 4.97 13.17
CA LEU A 517 7.91 4.99 12.94
C LEU A 517 7.57 4.35 11.59
N THR A 518 6.70 3.34 11.61
CA THR A 518 6.25 2.64 10.39
C THR A 518 4.73 2.52 10.37
N ALA A 519 4.09 2.80 9.23
CA ALA A 519 2.66 2.52 9.08
C ALA A 519 2.47 1.00 8.87
N VAL A 520 1.60 0.39 9.67
CA VAL A 520 1.32 -1.05 9.67
C VAL A 520 -0.19 -1.30 9.71
N ASN A 521 -0.63 -2.53 9.43
CA ASN A 521 -2.03 -2.89 9.67
C ASN A 521 -2.35 -2.74 11.16
N ASN A 522 -3.56 -2.23 11.46
CA ASN A 522 -4.05 -2.16 12.82
C ASN A 522 -4.01 -3.56 13.47
N PRO A 523 -3.24 -3.74 14.56
CA PRO A 523 -3.11 -5.05 15.21
C PRO A 523 -4.41 -5.50 15.90
N GLU A 524 -5.35 -4.58 16.18
CA GLU A 524 -6.64 -4.87 16.79
C GLU A 524 -7.70 -3.83 16.38
N ILE A 525 -8.57 -4.19 15.43
CA ILE A 525 -9.70 -3.35 15.03
C ILE A 525 -10.81 -3.47 16.08
N SER A 526 -11.22 -2.35 16.66
CA SER A 526 -12.22 -2.27 17.74
C SER A 526 -13.13 -1.06 17.57
N LEU A 527 -14.14 -0.90 18.44
CA LEU A 527 -14.96 0.33 18.47
C LEU A 527 -14.18 1.56 18.92
N VAL A 528 -13.08 1.38 19.67
CA VAL A 528 -12.22 2.49 20.11
C VAL A 528 -11.32 2.93 18.97
N ASN A 529 -10.76 1.97 18.23
CA ASN A 529 -9.97 2.22 17.04
C ASN A 529 -10.42 1.29 15.90
N SER A 530 -11.17 1.86 14.96
CA SER A 530 -11.68 1.17 13.77
C SER A 530 -10.81 1.39 12.52
N SER A 531 -9.67 2.07 12.64
CA SER A 531 -8.74 2.37 11.55
C SER A 531 -8.15 1.08 10.98
N LEU A 532 -7.81 1.09 9.70
CA LEU A 532 -7.23 -0.07 9.02
C LEU A 532 -5.70 -0.08 9.16
N LYS A 533 -5.10 1.11 9.21
CA LYS A 533 -3.67 1.32 9.42
C LYS A 533 -3.46 2.09 10.71
N VAL A 534 -2.28 1.92 11.27
CA VAL A 534 -1.81 2.64 12.45
C VAL A 534 -0.30 2.84 12.35
N GLY A 535 0.24 3.77 13.11
CA GLY A 535 1.67 3.94 13.28
C GLY A 535 2.20 2.93 14.29
N LYS A 536 3.28 2.23 13.97
CA LYS A 536 4.08 1.47 14.92
C LYS A 536 5.38 2.25 15.18
N TYR A 537 5.51 2.78 16.38
CA TYR A 537 6.74 3.38 16.90
C TYR A 537 7.53 2.32 17.69
N ALA A 538 8.72 2.00 17.21
CA ALA A 538 9.66 1.11 17.90
C ALA A 538 10.56 1.95 18.81
N ASP A 539 10.18 2.06 20.09
CA ASP A 539 10.95 2.79 21.09
C ASP A 539 12.29 2.06 21.35
N PRO A 540 13.44 2.69 21.11
CA PRO A 540 14.74 2.05 21.19
C PRO A 540 15.20 1.95 22.65
N GLN A 541 16.23 1.13 22.89
CA GLN A 541 16.81 0.88 24.22
C GLN A 541 17.50 2.10 24.86
N ASP A 542 16.74 3.14 25.19
CA ASP A 542 17.16 4.30 25.96
C ASP A 542 16.03 4.79 26.89
N GLU A 543 16.17 6.00 27.44
CA GLU A 543 15.21 6.58 28.41
C GLU A 543 14.41 7.77 27.84
N TRP A 544 14.82 8.34 26.71
CA TRP A 544 14.39 9.68 26.28
C TRP A 544 14.19 9.83 24.77
N SER A 545 14.10 8.73 24.04
CA SER A 545 13.65 8.73 22.65
C SER A 545 12.22 9.24 22.55
N ALA A 546 11.96 9.97 21.46
CA ALA A 546 10.69 10.64 21.24
C ALA A 546 10.31 10.64 19.77
N LEU A 547 9.01 10.63 19.53
CA LEU A 547 8.43 11.01 18.27
C LEU A 547 8.15 12.51 18.27
N VAL A 548 8.79 13.26 17.38
CA VAL A 548 8.75 14.74 17.36
C VAL A 548 8.03 15.25 16.13
N LEU A 549 6.87 15.86 16.34
CA LEU A 549 6.04 16.52 15.35
C LEU A 549 6.47 17.98 15.22
N ASP A 550 6.90 18.38 14.03
CA ASP A 550 7.31 19.76 13.73
C ASP A 550 6.31 20.44 12.80
N PHE A 551 5.82 21.57 13.27
CA PHE A 551 4.87 22.39 12.54
C PHE A 551 5.60 23.46 11.72
N GLY A 552 6.87 23.76 11.99
CA GLY A 552 7.65 24.80 11.31
C GLY A 552 7.26 26.24 11.68
N GLN A 553 6.13 26.44 12.37
CA GLN A 553 5.64 27.72 12.87
C GLN A 553 4.98 27.57 14.25
N PRO A 554 4.70 28.69 14.97
CA PRO A 554 3.96 28.66 16.21
C PRO A 554 2.60 27.95 16.09
N ILE A 555 2.28 27.12 17.07
CA ILE A 555 1.01 26.39 17.16
C ILE A 555 -0.04 27.29 17.82
N ASP A 556 -1.17 27.53 17.16
CA ASP A 556 -2.29 28.29 17.74
C ASP A 556 -3.14 27.42 18.67
N LEU A 557 -2.93 27.59 19.98
CA LEU A 557 -3.65 26.88 21.04
C LEU A 557 -4.82 27.71 21.61
N SER A 558 -5.36 28.68 20.88
CA SER A 558 -6.47 29.50 21.40
C SER A 558 -7.81 28.75 21.46
N ILE A 559 -8.04 27.81 20.54
CA ILE A 559 -9.28 27.00 20.46
C ILE A 559 -8.95 25.51 20.49
N TYR A 560 -8.11 25.04 19.56
CA TYR A 560 -7.71 23.64 19.46
C TYR A 560 -6.49 23.36 20.34
N ASN A 561 -6.72 23.31 21.64
CA ASN A 561 -5.68 23.22 22.67
C ASN A 561 -5.60 21.87 23.37
N GLN A 562 -6.36 20.88 22.89
CA GLN A 562 -6.33 19.51 23.39
C GLN A 562 -5.56 18.64 22.39
N PHE A 563 -4.37 18.17 22.76
CA PHE A 563 -3.59 17.25 21.94
C PHE A 563 -4.03 15.82 22.20
N ARG A 564 -4.58 15.14 21.20
CA ARG A 564 -5.15 13.80 21.31
C ARG A 564 -4.46 12.82 20.38
N PHE A 565 -4.37 11.58 20.82
CA PHE A 565 -3.96 10.43 20.01
C PHE A 565 -4.44 9.15 20.68
N LYS A 566 -4.54 8.08 19.91
CA LYS A 566 -4.78 6.72 20.41
C LYS A 566 -3.44 6.01 20.55
N VAL A 567 -3.30 5.18 21.58
CA VAL A 567 -2.12 4.32 21.76
C VAL A 567 -2.51 2.94 22.25
N ARG A 568 -1.78 1.92 21.80
CA ARG A 568 -1.83 0.54 22.28
C ARG A 568 -0.41 0.01 22.46
N SER A 569 -0.14 -0.65 23.58
CA SER A 569 1.13 -1.36 23.81
C SER A 569 0.91 -2.62 24.64
N SER A 570 1.82 -3.58 24.54
CA SER A 570 1.83 -4.79 25.41
C SER A 570 2.37 -4.49 26.82
N LYS A 571 2.83 -3.26 27.06
CA LYS A 571 3.43 -2.83 28.33
C LYS A 571 2.76 -1.59 28.88
N GLN A 572 2.77 -1.47 30.20
CA GLN A 572 2.47 -0.21 30.87
C GLN A 572 3.69 0.69 30.78
N ALA A 573 3.47 1.99 30.57
CA ALA A 573 4.55 2.93 30.33
C ALA A 573 4.15 4.35 30.75
N PRO A 574 5.07 5.13 31.35
CA PRO A 574 4.88 6.57 31.46
C PRO A 574 4.95 7.19 30.06
N ILE A 575 4.01 8.07 29.77
CA ILE A 575 3.94 8.86 28.54
C ILE A 575 4.14 10.32 28.90
N MET A 576 5.07 10.99 28.24
CA MET A 576 5.26 12.44 28.36
C MET A 576 4.96 13.09 27.02
N VAL A 577 4.06 14.07 27.03
CA VAL A 577 3.84 14.96 25.88
C VAL A 577 4.44 16.31 26.20
N LYS A 578 5.30 16.79 25.30
CA LYS A 578 6.10 18.00 25.49
C LYS A 578 5.82 19.02 24.40
N LEU A 579 5.45 20.24 24.77
CA LEU A 579 5.48 21.40 23.87
C LEU A 579 6.85 22.07 23.93
N GLU A 580 7.45 22.28 22.76
CA GLU A 580 8.74 22.94 22.62
C GLU A 580 8.92 23.67 21.29
N GLY A 581 10.10 24.26 21.08
CA GLY A 581 10.35 25.18 19.96
C GLY A 581 9.90 26.61 20.26
N GLY A 582 10.22 27.54 19.37
CA GLY A 582 9.96 28.98 19.58
C GLY A 582 10.81 29.61 20.69
N THR A 583 10.26 30.66 21.34
CA THR A 583 10.92 31.37 22.46
C THR A 583 10.22 31.14 23.80
N SER A 584 9.03 30.56 23.80
CA SER A 584 8.30 30.18 25.00
C SER A 584 9.04 29.10 25.81
N PRO A 585 8.90 29.08 27.14
CA PRO A 585 9.43 27.99 27.97
C PRO A 585 8.82 26.65 27.57
N VAL A 586 9.61 25.56 27.64
CA VAL A 586 9.09 24.20 27.37
C VAL A 586 8.02 23.81 28.39
N VAL A 587 7.04 23.04 27.95
CA VAL A 587 5.96 22.51 28.78
C VAL A 587 5.98 21.00 28.67
N GLU A 588 5.95 20.30 29.80
CA GLU A 588 5.96 18.83 29.88
C GLU A 588 4.76 18.38 30.69
N ILE A 589 3.92 17.54 30.09
CA ILE A 589 2.75 16.95 30.75
C ILE A 589 2.91 15.43 30.75
N TRP A 590 2.80 14.84 31.93
CA TRP A 590 2.98 13.42 32.18
C TRP A 590 1.65 12.72 32.41
N THR A 591 1.55 11.49 31.91
CA THR A 591 0.40 10.60 32.05
C THR A 591 0.86 9.16 31.92
N ASP A 592 0.07 8.20 32.37
CA ASP A 592 0.45 6.79 32.40
C ASP A 592 -0.42 5.94 31.46
N LEU A 593 0.21 5.11 30.63
CA LEU A 593 -0.45 4.02 29.93
C LEU A 593 -0.59 2.84 30.90
N THR A 594 -1.79 2.66 31.46
CA THR A 594 -2.06 1.60 32.45
C THR A 594 -2.73 0.36 31.85
N VAL A 595 -3.39 0.50 30.71
CA VAL A 595 -4.07 -0.60 30.02
C VAL A 595 -3.13 -1.14 28.95
N VAL A 596 -2.92 -2.45 28.96
CA VAL A 596 -2.09 -3.16 27.98
C VAL A 596 -2.96 -3.92 27.01
N ASP A 597 -2.44 -4.10 25.80
CA ASP A 597 -3.03 -4.84 24.70
C ASP A 597 -4.41 -4.36 24.21
N ASP A 598 -4.85 -3.19 24.66
CA ASP A 598 -6.09 -2.52 24.25
C ASP A 598 -5.80 -1.05 23.87
N TRP A 599 -6.68 -0.47 23.06
CA TRP A 599 -6.55 0.91 22.60
C TRP A 599 -6.98 1.90 23.70
N VAL A 600 -6.15 2.91 23.93
CA VAL A 600 -6.38 3.97 24.91
C VAL A 600 -6.38 5.33 24.21
N ASN A 601 -7.40 6.15 24.47
CA ASN A 601 -7.43 7.54 24.03
C ASN A 601 -6.65 8.42 25.02
N PHE A 602 -5.60 9.08 24.55
CA PHE A 602 -4.87 10.09 25.30
C PHE A 602 -5.37 11.49 24.95
N ASN A 603 -5.41 12.35 25.96
CA ASN A 603 -5.74 13.77 25.82
C ASN A 603 -4.83 14.59 26.73
N THR A 604 -4.08 15.51 26.13
CA THR A 604 -3.22 16.46 26.86
C THR A 604 -3.78 17.87 26.69
N ASP A 605 -4.12 18.51 27.82
CA ASP A 605 -4.68 19.86 27.84
C ASP A 605 -3.56 20.91 27.87
N PHE A 606 -3.44 21.67 26.79
CA PHE A 606 -2.50 22.79 26.67
C PHE A 606 -3.19 24.16 26.70
N SER A 607 -4.45 24.24 27.15
CA SER A 607 -5.23 25.49 27.19
C SER A 607 -4.58 26.61 28.00
N ALA A 608 -3.82 26.27 29.05
CA ALA A 608 -3.07 27.24 29.86
C ALA A 608 -1.91 27.93 29.11
N HIS A 609 -1.52 27.38 27.97
CA HIS A 609 -0.43 27.85 27.12
C HIS A 609 -0.94 28.52 25.84
N ALA A 610 -2.24 28.85 25.80
CA ALA A 610 -2.82 29.66 24.74
C ALA A 610 -2.08 31.01 24.62
N GLY A 611 -1.54 31.29 23.43
CA GLY A 611 -0.77 32.51 23.13
C GLY A 611 0.75 32.37 23.29
N GLU A 612 1.24 31.19 23.66
CA GLU A 612 2.65 30.84 23.57
C GLU A 612 3.06 30.49 22.14
N ASN A 613 4.37 30.50 21.83
CA ASN A 613 4.86 30.36 20.45
C ASN A 613 5.65 29.07 20.17
N HIS A 614 5.30 27.97 20.84
CA HIS A 614 5.88 26.65 20.57
C HIS A 614 5.63 26.22 19.14
N THR A 615 6.57 25.48 18.55
CA THR A 615 6.51 25.06 17.14
C THR A 615 6.52 23.54 16.97
N ARG A 616 6.69 22.79 18.06
CA ARG A 616 6.86 21.33 18.05
C ARG A 616 6.11 20.68 19.21
N VAL A 617 5.63 19.47 18.97
CA VAL A 617 5.13 18.55 19.99
C VAL A 617 6.00 17.30 19.96
N ALA A 618 6.52 16.88 21.10
CA ALA A 618 7.27 15.63 21.24
C ALA A 618 6.50 14.66 22.15
N ILE A 619 6.30 13.43 21.68
CA ILE A 619 5.68 12.34 22.42
C ILE A 619 6.77 11.36 22.80
N PHE A 620 6.97 11.16 24.10
CA PHE A 620 7.91 10.20 24.65
C PHE A 620 7.10 9.01 25.16
N PHE A 621 7.32 7.86 24.55
CA PHE A 621 6.82 6.59 25.07
C PHE A 621 7.84 6.06 26.08
N ASN A 622 7.37 5.43 27.15
CA ASN A 622 8.23 4.91 28.23
C ASN A 622 9.20 5.93 28.85
N ALA A 623 8.78 7.20 28.92
CA ALA A 623 9.65 8.31 29.25
C ALA A 623 10.37 8.15 30.61
N GLY A 624 11.69 8.27 30.60
CA GLY A 624 12.55 8.16 31.79
C GLY A 624 12.79 6.73 32.28
N VAL A 625 12.47 5.70 31.49
CA VAL A 625 12.60 4.29 31.87
C VAL A 625 13.61 3.56 30.99
N ALA A 626 14.73 3.13 31.58
CA ALA A 626 15.72 2.33 30.88
C ALA A 626 15.22 0.88 30.66
N HIS A 627 15.46 0.35 29.46
CA HIS A 627 15.03 -0.99 29.06
C HIS A 627 16.04 -1.64 28.11
N ASN A 628 15.97 -2.98 27.94
CA ASN A 628 16.97 -3.79 27.24
C ASN A 628 16.45 -4.50 25.99
N THR A 629 15.23 -4.17 25.58
CA THR A 629 14.58 -4.59 24.34
C THR A 629 13.88 -3.37 23.79
N ASP A 630 13.78 -3.26 22.47
CA ASP A 630 12.95 -2.22 21.87
C ASP A 630 11.47 -2.51 22.20
N ASP A 631 10.69 -1.46 22.46
CA ASP A 631 9.30 -1.56 22.87
C ASP A 631 8.36 -0.96 21.81
N ASP A 632 7.39 -1.76 21.39
CA ASP A 632 6.45 -1.36 20.34
C ASP A 632 5.25 -0.59 20.93
N TYR A 633 5.02 0.61 20.40
CA TYR A 633 3.82 1.41 20.64
C TYR A 633 3.08 1.63 19.33
N TYR A 634 1.83 1.16 19.29
CA TYR A 634 0.93 1.42 18.17
C TYR A 634 0.18 2.71 18.45
N ILE A 635 0.19 3.65 17.52
CA ILE A 635 -0.36 5.00 17.66
C ILE A 635 -1.24 5.35 16.48
N ASP A 636 -2.26 6.15 16.72
CA ASP A 636 -3.23 6.51 15.69
C ASP A 636 -4.01 7.80 16.05
N ASP A 637 -4.73 8.37 15.09
CA ASP A 637 -5.63 9.51 15.25
C ASP A 637 -4.97 10.70 15.99
N ILE A 638 -3.73 11.03 15.63
CA ILE A 638 -3.00 12.14 16.26
C ILE A 638 -3.62 13.45 15.79
N ARG A 639 -4.15 14.26 16.71
CA ARG A 639 -4.92 15.44 16.36
C ARG A 639 -4.90 16.54 17.42
N TRP A 640 -5.13 17.76 16.96
CA TRP A 640 -5.60 18.85 17.81
C TRP A 640 -7.13 18.81 17.90
N SER A 641 -7.65 19.04 19.10
CA SER A 641 -9.08 19.10 19.42
C SER A 641 -9.35 20.31 20.29
N ARG A 642 -10.60 20.78 20.28
CA ARG A 642 -11.03 21.84 21.19
C ARG A 642 -11.47 21.26 22.53
N GLY A 643 -11.42 22.10 23.56
CA GLY A 643 -12.02 21.78 24.86
C GLY A 643 -13.56 21.73 24.79
N ASP A 644 -14.17 21.27 25.88
CA ASP A 644 -15.63 21.12 25.98
C ASP A 644 -16.37 22.45 25.79
N TYR A 645 -17.59 22.40 25.24
CA TYR A 645 -18.46 23.58 25.16
C TYR A 645 -19.07 23.86 26.55
N THR A 646 -18.67 24.98 27.16
CA THR A 646 -19.23 25.45 28.45
C THR A 646 -19.94 26.82 28.34
N ALA A 647 -19.96 27.43 27.15
CA ALA A 647 -20.51 28.75 26.89
C ALA A 647 -21.24 28.77 25.53
N CYS A 648 -20.82 29.62 24.59
CA CYS A 648 -21.39 29.59 23.23
C CYS A 648 -21.03 28.26 22.54
N VAL A 649 -22.03 27.61 21.94
CA VAL A 649 -21.87 26.38 21.17
C VAL A 649 -21.79 26.68 19.69
N LEU A 650 -22.78 27.43 19.16
CA LEU A 650 -22.87 27.81 17.75
C LEU A 650 -23.52 29.19 17.63
N ASN A 651 -22.94 30.07 16.82
CA ASN A 651 -23.53 31.38 16.51
C ASN A 651 -23.62 31.68 15.01
N PHE A 652 -23.14 30.78 14.16
CA PHE A 652 -23.17 30.89 12.69
C PHE A 652 -22.49 32.15 12.11
N GLU A 653 -21.83 32.96 12.93
CA GLU A 653 -21.13 34.17 12.50
C GLU A 653 -19.69 33.86 12.07
N THR A 654 -19.12 32.76 12.58
CA THR A 654 -17.76 32.35 12.23
C THR A 654 -17.77 31.13 11.32
N PRO A 655 -16.82 31.00 10.39
CA PRO A 655 -16.71 29.82 9.56
C PRO A 655 -16.49 28.50 10.32
N LEU A 656 -15.95 28.54 11.55
CA LEU A 656 -15.89 27.40 12.46
C LEU A 656 -17.30 26.97 12.90
N ASP A 657 -18.19 27.92 13.15
CA ASP A 657 -19.60 27.67 13.51
C ASP A 657 -20.49 27.37 12.29
N LEU A 658 -19.98 27.57 11.07
CA LEU A 658 -20.62 27.18 9.80
C LEU A 658 -20.23 25.77 9.31
N PHE A 659 -19.30 25.11 10.03
CA PHE A 659 -18.86 23.73 9.80
C PHE A 659 -19.59 22.60 10.58
N PRO A 660 -20.60 22.82 11.47
CA PRO A 660 -21.29 21.71 12.08
C PRO A 660 -22.07 20.92 11.02
N ASN A 661 -21.80 19.61 10.92
CA ASN A 661 -22.47 18.68 10.00
C ASN A 661 -23.94 18.46 10.40
N TRP A 662 -24.80 19.43 10.08
CA TRP A 662 -26.23 19.33 10.30
C TRP A 662 -26.89 18.40 9.28
N LYS A 663 -27.73 17.49 9.78
CA LYS A 663 -28.51 16.55 8.96
C LYS A 663 -29.97 16.60 9.34
N TYR A 664 -30.85 16.42 8.37
CA TYR A 664 -32.28 16.24 8.63
C TYR A 664 -32.55 14.83 9.15
N PHE A 665 -33.69 14.67 9.80
CA PHE A 665 -34.26 13.36 10.07
C PHE A 665 -35.78 13.41 9.93
N ALA A 666 -36.35 12.37 9.33
CA ALA A 666 -37.79 12.18 9.19
C ALA A 666 -38.51 13.33 8.45
N ASN A 667 -37.81 14.02 7.53
CA ASN A 667 -38.27 15.27 6.91
C ASN A 667 -38.98 15.10 5.55
N GLY A 668 -39.48 13.88 5.27
CA GLY A 668 -40.38 13.61 4.14
C GLY A 668 -39.79 13.93 2.77
N SER A 669 -40.30 14.99 2.12
CA SER A 669 -39.87 15.42 0.78
C SER A 669 -38.41 15.89 0.70
N ILE A 670 -37.77 16.12 1.84
CA ILE A 670 -36.34 16.46 1.94
C ILE A 670 -35.60 15.24 2.46
N ALA A 671 -34.60 14.78 1.70
CA ALA A 671 -33.79 13.64 2.09
C ALA A 671 -32.93 13.96 3.34
N ASP A 672 -32.78 12.97 4.24
CA ASP A 672 -32.10 13.13 5.53
C ASP A 672 -30.62 13.57 5.41
N ASP A 673 -29.99 13.28 4.27
CA ASP A 673 -28.62 13.67 3.94
C ASP A 673 -28.48 15.09 3.37
N THR A 674 -29.60 15.80 3.16
CA THR A 674 -29.57 17.20 2.70
C THR A 674 -28.94 18.07 3.81
N PRO A 675 -27.87 18.83 3.52
CA PRO A 675 -27.29 19.72 4.53
C PRO A 675 -28.20 20.91 4.83
N ILE A 676 -28.25 21.33 6.09
CA ILE A 676 -28.85 22.62 6.47
C ILE A 676 -28.04 23.75 5.83
N THR A 677 -28.73 24.82 5.42
CA THR A 677 -28.11 25.99 4.80
C THR A 677 -28.04 27.16 5.76
N TYR A 678 -27.31 28.20 5.37
CA TYR A 678 -27.19 29.44 6.13
C TYR A 678 -27.60 30.61 5.24
N ALA A 679 -28.14 31.65 5.86
CA ALA A 679 -28.57 32.85 5.14
C ALA A 679 -28.29 34.10 5.97
N ASN A 680 -28.28 35.25 5.28
CA ASN A 680 -28.34 36.54 5.98
C ASN A 680 -29.54 36.55 6.92
N ASN A 681 -29.34 37.05 8.14
CA ASN A 681 -30.41 37.21 9.11
C ASN A 681 -31.58 38.00 8.48
N PRO A 682 -32.77 37.40 8.32
CA PRO A 682 -33.88 38.03 7.60
C PRO A 682 -34.58 39.12 8.42
N ALA A 683 -34.34 39.18 9.74
CA ALA A 683 -35.04 40.10 10.64
C ALA A 683 -34.14 40.56 11.82
N PRO A 684 -32.94 41.13 11.59
CA PRO A 684 -32.04 41.51 12.65
C PRO A 684 -32.68 42.54 13.59
N ASN A 685 -32.62 42.28 14.90
CA ASN A 685 -33.20 43.13 15.93
C ASN A 685 -32.40 43.05 17.25
N ALA A 686 -32.93 43.60 18.34
CA ALA A 686 -32.24 43.58 19.64
C ALA A 686 -32.21 42.20 20.33
N VAL A 687 -33.03 41.24 19.89
CA VAL A 687 -33.03 39.86 20.38
C VAL A 687 -31.97 39.06 19.64
N ASN A 688 -31.99 39.12 18.30
CA ASN A 688 -30.95 38.55 17.47
C ASN A 688 -30.44 39.57 16.45
N GLY A 689 -29.27 40.13 16.73
CA GLY A 689 -28.58 41.11 15.88
C GLY A 689 -27.50 40.52 14.98
N SER A 690 -27.41 39.18 14.89
CA SER A 690 -26.43 38.47 14.07
C SER A 690 -26.58 38.76 12.58
N SER A 691 -25.52 38.53 11.82
CA SER A 691 -25.51 38.75 10.37
C SER A 691 -25.91 37.51 9.58
N GLN A 692 -25.60 36.31 10.09
CA GLN A 692 -25.89 35.01 9.53
C GLN A 692 -26.73 34.18 10.51
N VAL A 693 -27.59 33.32 9.97
CA VAL A 693 -28.41 32.41 10.74
C VAL A 693 -28.54 31.08 10.01
N ALA A 694 -28.74 30.00 10.76
CA ALA A 694 -29.04 28.70 10.16
C ALA A 694 -30.49 28.65 9.65
N VAL A 695 -30.71 27.92 8.56
CA VAL A 695 -31.99 27.81 7.84
C VAL A 695 -32.46 26.36 7.85
N PHE A 696 -33.48 26.07 8.63
CA PHE A 696 -34.16 24.79 8.61
C PHE A 696 -35.34 24.83 7.63
N ILE A 697 -35.41 23.88 6.70
CA ILE A 697 -36.56 23.71 5.81
C ILE A 697 -37.35 22.48 6.28
N GLU A 698 -38.60 22.68 6.66
CA GLU A 698 -39.52 21.59 6.99
C GLU A 698 -40.26 21.13 5.72
N GLY A 699 -40.07 19.86 5.36
CA GLY A 699 -40.60 19.25 4.15
C GLY A 699 -42.05 18.78 4.31
N THR A 700 -42.74 18.59 3.17
CA THR A 700 -44.07 17.99 3.17
C THR A 700 -44.00 16.47 3.32
N GLY A 701 -44.98 15.87 4.02
CA GLY A 701 -45.07 14.42 4.17
C GLY A 701 -44.01 13.80 5.09
N GLY A 702 -43.34 14.60 5.93
CA GLY A 702 -42.50 14.13 7.01
C GLY A 702 -43.29 13.60 8.21
N GLU A 703 -42.57 13.25 9.27
CA GLU A 703 -43.17 12.85 10.55
C GLU A 703 -43.43 14.07 11.45
N ILE A 704 -44.32 13.92 12.44
CA ILE A 704 -44.66 14.98 13.42
C ILE A 704 -43.49 15.42 14.32
N PHE A 705 -42.34 14.75 14.18
CA PHE A 705 -41.11 15.00 14.91
C PHE A 705 -39.93 15.28 13.95
N ALA A 706 -40.20 15.65 12.69
CA ALA A 706 -39.18 15.98 11.71
C ALA A 706 -38.26 17.09 12.21
N GLY A 707 -36.95 16.86 12.16
CA GLY A 707 -35.99 17.76 12.78
C GLY A 707 -34.62 17.73 12.13
N GLY A 708 -33.67 18.39 12.78
CA GLY A 708 -32.27 18.40 12.40
C GLY A 708 -31.37 18.09 13.59
N TYR A 709 -30.22 17.47 13.35
CA TYR A 709 -29.21 17.24 14.38
C TYR A 709 -27.81 17.56 13.89
N SER A 710 -26.90 17.84 14.82
CA SER A 710 -25.48 18.03 14.55
C SER A 710 -24.63 17.30 15.57
N ASN A 711 -23.62 16.57 15.07
CA ASN A 711 -22.54 16.02 15.91
C ASN A 711 -21.49 17.11 16.13
N LEU A 712 -21.15 17.35 17.40
CA LEU A 712 -20.22 18.39 17.80
C LEU A 712 -18.79 17.87 17.89
N GLU A 713 -17.81 18.74 17.63
CA GLU A 713 -16.38 18.40 17.68
C GLU A 713 -15.86 18.14 19.10
N ALA A 714 -16.56 18.66 20.11
CA ALA A 714 -16.33 18.38 21.52
C ALA A 714 -17.69 18.35 22.23
N PRO A 715 -17.81 17.68 23.39
CA PRO A 715 -19.08 17.61 24.07
C PRO A 715 -19.47 18.94 24.73
N ILE A 716 -20.76 19.12 24.93
CA ILE A 716 -21.34 20.14 25.79
C ILE A 716 -21.27 19.68 27.24
N VAL A 717 -20.74 20.53 28.11
CA VAL A 717 -20.75 20.34 29.56
C VAL A 717 -21.62 21.42 30.19
N LEU A 718 -22.71 20.99 30.83
CA LEU A 718 -23.62 21.89 31.53
C LEU A 718 -23.08 22.24 32.93
N PRO A 719 -23.02 23.52 33.32
CA PRO A 719 -22.43 23.89 34.60
C PRO A 719 -23.31 23.49 35.80
N ALA A 720 -22.65 23.08 36.88
CA ALA A 720 -23.32 22.72 38.13
C ALA A 720 -24.17 23.88 38.66
N GLY A 721 -25.49 23.67 38.77
CA GLY A 721 -26.45 24.65 39.29
C GLY A 721 -27.15 25.51 38.23
N ASN A 722 -26.76 25.47 36.96
CA ASN A 722 -27.52 26.07 35.87
C ASN A 722 -27.41 25.23 34.58
N ARG A 723 -28.26 24.21 34.48
CA ARG A 723 -28.19 23.19 33.43
C ARG A 723 -29.15 23.50 32.29
N THR A 724 -29.09 24.71 31.75
CA THR A 724 -29.95 25.15 30.64
C THR A 724 -29.20 25.25 29.33
N MET A 725 -29.92 25.14 28.20
CA MET A 725 -29.47 25.57 26.88
C MET A 725 -30.40 26.66 26.35
N SER A 726 -29.88 27.62 25.59
CA SER A 726 -30.69 28.62 24.91
C SER A 726 -30.42 28.66 23.42
N MET A 727 -31.42 29.08 22.65
CA MET A 727 -31.34 29.30 21.19
C MET A 727 -32.30 30.42 20.79
N HIS A 728 -31.89 31.28 19.85
CA HIS A 728 -32.78 32.22 19.17
C HIS A 728 -33.49 31.51 18.02
N VAL A 729 -34.81 31.66 17.93
CA VAL A 729 -35.66 31.03 16.89
C VAL A 729 -36.53 32.09 16.22
N LEU A 730 -36.75 31.94 14.91
CA LEU A 730 -37.66 32.74 14.10
C LEU A 730 -38.49 31.82 13.18
N MET A 731 -39.80 31.79 13.42
CA MET A 731 -40.81 31.04 12.64
C MET A 731 -42.01 31.93 12.30
N ASP A 732 -42.77 31.56 11.26
CA ASP A 732 -43.91 32.33 10.74
C ASP A 732 -45.23 32.12 11.52
N HIS A 733 -45.27 31.18 12.47
CA HIS A 733 -46.41 30.86 13.31
C HIS A 733 -45.98 30.38 14.71
N ALA A 734 -46.93 30.25 15.64
CA ALA A 734 -46.66 29.81 17.01
C ALA A 734 -46.70 28.28 17.08
N ALA A 735 -45.69 27.68 17.71
CA ALA A 735 -45.54 26.23 17.78
C ALA A 735 -44.62 25.81 18.94
N ARG A 736 -44.52 24.50 19.18
CA ARG A 736 -43.54 23.94 20.13
C ARG A 736 -42.24 23.60 19.42
N VAL A 737 -41.12 23.97 20.05
CA VAL A 737 -39.78 23.63 19.60
C VAL A 737 -39.16 22.67 20.62
N VAL A 738 -38.60 21.57 20.12
CA VAL A 738 -37.88 20.58 20.94
C VAL A 738 -36.38 20.80 20.79
N PHE A 739 -35.66 20.74 21.91
CA PHE A 739 -34.21 20.69 21.93
C PHE A 739 -33.75 19.46 22.71
N LYS A 740 -32.78 18.73 22.18
CA LYS A 740 -32.27 17.49 22.77
C LYS A 740 -30.74 17.54 22.83
N LEU A 741 -30.20 16.99 23.90
CA LEU A 741 -28.78 16.65 24.00
C LEU A 741 -28.64 15.13 23.98
N GLU A 742 -27.76 14.64 23.12
CA GLU A 742 -27.56 13.21 22.86
C GLU A 742 -26.06 12.85 22.83
N GLY A 743 -25.76 11.56 22.83
CA GLY A 743 -24.38 11.08 22.70
C GLY A 743 -23.56 11.25 23.97
N GLY A 744 -24.15 10.94 25.13
CA GLY A 744 -23.41 10.81 26.39
C GLY A 744 -22.43 9.62 26.39
N PRO A 745 -21.51 9.52 27.37
CA PRO A 745 -20.47 8.48 27.41
C PRO A 745 -21.00 7.03 27.37
N ASN A 746 -22.21 6.79 27.87
CA ASN A 746 -22.90 5.49 27.81
C ASN A 746 -24.16 5.58 26.94
N ASN A 747 -24.11 6.42 25.90
CA ASN A 747 -25.22 6.68 24.97
C ASN A 747 -26.44 7.32 25.65
N GLU A 748 -26.24 8.14 26.69
CA GLU A 748 -27.31 8.89 27.33
C GLU A 748 -27.94 9.93 26.38
N ASN A 749 -29.24 10.16 26.54
CA ASN A 749 -30.04 11.11 25.79
C ASN A 749 -31.00 11.84 26.75
N THR A 750 -31.22 13.13 26.54
CA THR A 750 -32.11 13.93 27.38
C THR A 750 -33.59 13.70 27.12
N GLY A 751 -33.94 13.06 26.01
CA GLY A 751 -35.30 13.01 25.49
C GLY A 751 -35.79 14.39 25.04
N ASP A 752 -37.08 14.47 24.75
CA ASP A 752 -37.71 15.67 24.21
C ASP A 752 -37.91 16.72 25.31
N ASN A 753 -37.22 17.84 25.18
CA ASN A 753 -37.42 19.02 26.03
C ASN A 753 -38.13 20.10 25.21
N PHE A 754 -39.29 20.54 25.68
CA PHE A 754 -40.20 21.43 24.92
C PHE A 754 -40.08 22.87 25.37
N GLN A 755 -40.13 23.81 24.42
CA GLN A 755 -40.41 25.23 24.68
C GLN A 755 -41.38 25.80 23.66
N ASP A 756 -42.23 26.73 24.11
CA ASP A 756 -43.23 27.38 23.25
C ASP A 756 -42.64 28.61 22.54
N TYR A 757 -42.69 28.60 21.21
CA TYR A 757 -42.51 29.79 20.38
C TYR A 757 -43.86 30.48 20.18
N THR A 758 -43.96 31.74 20.63
CA THR A 758 -45.23 32.47 20.78
C THR A 758 -45.27 33.80 20.01
N THR A 759 -44.17 34.19 19.36
CA THR A 759 -44.06 35.48 18.65
C THR A 759 -43.81 35.30 17.15
N PRO A 760 -44.82 34.88 16.36
CA PRO A 760 -44.70 34.74 14.90
C PRO A 760 -44.01 35.91 14.20
N ASN A 761 -43.09 35.60 13.28
CA ASN A 761 -42.28 36.55 12.52
C ASN A 761 -41.39 37.48 13.37
N GLN A 762 -41.08 37.09 14.61
CA GLN A 762 -40.14 37.81 15.48
C GLN A 762 -39.18 36.83 16.15
N TRP A 763 -37.90 37.19 16.21
CA TRP A 763 -36.92 36.42 16.98
C TRP A 763 -37.36 36.27 18.45
N GLN A 764 -37.36 35.03 18.94
CA GLN A 764 -37.60 34.69 20.35
C GLN A 764 -36.40 33.90 20.88
N ALA A 765 -35.89 34.26 22.06
CA ALA A 765 -34.96 33.42 22.80
C ALA A 765 -35.74 32.31 23.52
N LEU A 766 -35.45 31.06 23.21
CA LEU A 766 -35.97 29.88 23.89
C LEU A 766 -34.90 29.34 24.85
N THR A 767 -35.32 28.76 25.98
CA THR A 767 -34.41 28.22 26.99
C THR A 767 -34.93 26.89 27.53
N TRP A 768 -34.20 25.80 27.38
CA TRP A 768 -34.56 24.47 27.86
C TRP A 768 -33.80 24.14 29.14
N ASP A 769 -34.46 23.50 30.10
CA ASP A 769 -33.88 23.10 31.39
C ASP A 769 -33.61 21.59 31.43
N PHE A 770 -32.34 21.22 31.54
CA PHE A 770 -31.85 19.84 31.61
C PHE A 770 -31.46 19.43 33.03
N SER A 771 -31.90 20.16 34.06
CA SER A 771 -31.55 19.89 35.45
C SER A 771 -31.99 18.50 35.93
N SER A 772 -32.98 17.89 35.28
CA SER A 772 -33.47 16.53 35.57
C SER A 772 -32.69 15.40 34.89
N ASN A 773 -31.81 15.72 33.92
CA ASN A 773 -31.08 14.75 33.13
C ASN A 773 -29.75 14.32 33.78
N ALA A 774 -29.12 13.28 33.25
CA ALA A 774 -27.82 12.79 33.73
C ALA A 774 -26.75 13.90 33.63
N ASP A 775 -25.94 14.06 34.67
CA ASP A 775 -24.84 15.04 34.72
C ASP A 775 -23.61 14.49 34.00
N VAL A 776 -23.72 14.44 32.66
CA VAL A 776 -22.71 13.89 31.75
C VAL A 776 -22.50 14.85 30.57
N PRO A 777 -21.32 14.84 29.94
CA PRO A 777 -21.08 15.54 28.68
C PRO A 777 -21.95 14.96 27.55
N TYR A 778 -22.39 15.81 26.60
CA TYR A 778 -23.19 15.39 25.43
C TYR A 778 -22.55 15.82 24.12
N SER A 779 -22.37 14.91 23.17
CA SER A 779 -21.66 15.17 21.90
C SER A 779 -22.56 15.54 20.71
N ARG A 780 -23.88 15.56 20.89
CA ARG A 780 -24.85 15.89 19.82
C ARG A 780 -25.96 16.80 20.31
N ILE A 781 -26.35 17.73 19.44
CA ILE A 781 -27.58 18.52 19.55
C ILE A 781 -28.60 18.03 18.52
N ALA A 782 -29.87 17.98 18.90
CA ALA A 782 -30.98 17.78 17.97
C ALA A 782 -32.11 18.77 18.25
N VAL A 783 -32.71 19.30 17.20
CA VAL A 783 -33.76 20.31 17.24
C VAL A 783 -34.93 19.87 16.37
N ILE A 784 -36.15 19.99 16.89
CA ILE A 784 -37.39 19.74 16.16
C ILE A 784 -38.19 21.04 16.19
N PHE A 785 -38.45 21.59 15.02
CA PHE A 785 -39.33 22.75 14.88
C PHE A 785 -40.77 22.26 14.64
N ASP A 786 -41.75 23.09 14.98
CA ASP A 786 -43.19 22.81 14.77
C ASP A 786 -43.69 21.41 15.21
N PHE A 787 -43.26 20.96 16.40
CA PHE A 787 -43.59 19.62 16.90
C PHE A 787 -45.10 19.34 17.00
N ASP A 788 -45.50 18.10 16.67
CA ASP A 788 -46.90 17.62 16.54
C ASP A 788 -47.65 18.14 15.30
N ASN A 789 -46.95 18.75 14.33
CA ASN A 789 -47.52 19.19 13.07
C ASN A 789 -46.77 18.59 11.87
N ILE A 790 -47.45 18.50 10.72
CA ILE A 790 -46.84 18.17 9.43
C ILE A 790 -47.32 19.22 8.43
N PRO A 791 -46.42 20.01 7.83
CA PRO A 791 -46.85 21.11 6.99
C PRO A 791 -47.36 20.59 5.64
N THR A 792 -48.39 21.25 5.10
CA THR A 792 -48.97 20.91 3.78
C THR A 792 -48.19 21.50 2.61
N GLU A 793 -47.30 22.45 2.89
CA GLU A 793 -46.36 23.11 1.97
C GLU A 793 -45.04 23.30 2.71
N GLU A 794 -43.91 23.35 2.01
CA GLU A 794 -42.60 23.53 2.66
C GLU A 794 -42.56 24.81 3.50
N LYS A 795 -41.97 24.72 4.70
CA LYS A 795 -41.80 25.84 5.63
C LYS A 795 -40.33 26.13 5.87
N THR A 796 -40.01 27.39 6.17
CA THR A 796 -38.65 27.84 6.45
C THR A 796 -38.58 28.45 7.83
N TYR A 797 -37.68 27.93 8.66
CA TYR A 797 -37.42 28.40 10.01
C TYR A 797 -35.96 28.81 10.13
N TYR A 798 -35.69 29.78 11.00
CA TYR A 798 -34.33 30.25 11.25
C TYR A 798 -33.97 30.08 12.72
N PHE A 799 -32.72 29.72 12.99
CA PHE A 799 -32.23 29.56 14.36
C PHE A 799 -30.77 29.97 14.48
N ASP A 800 -30.38 30.37 15.69
CA ASP A 800 -29.09 30.99 15.95
C ASP A 800 -28.73 31.02 17.45
N ASN A 801 -27.48 31.35 17.79
CA ASN A 801 -26.97 31.63 19.13
C ASN A 801 -27.28 30.51 20.13
N ILE A 802 -26.87 29.29 19.80
CA ILE A 802 -26.99 28.13 20.69
C ILE A 802 -25.94 28.27 21.79
N ALA A 803 -26.38 28.38 23.04
CA ALA A 803 -25.51 28.69 24.17
C ALA A 803 -25.85 27.87 25.42
N VAL A 804 -24.83 27.60 26.23
CA VAL A 804 -24.92 26.92 27.53
C VAL A 804 -25.24 27.92 28.63
N ALA A 805 -26.17 27.57 29.53
CA ALA A 805 -26.55 28.37 30.69
C ALA A 805 -26.97 29.81 30.31
N ASN A 806 -26.46 30.82 31.02
CA ASN A 806 -26.72 32.24 30.73
C ASN A 806 -25.63 32.87 29.85
N SER A 807 -24.83 32.06 29.16
CA SER A 807 -23.78 32.57 28.30
C SER A 807 -24.37 33.20 27.03
N SER A 808 -23.59 34.07 26.39
CA SER A 808 -24.00 34.77 25.18
C SER A 808 -23.05 34.42 24.05
N CYS A 809 -23.62 34.24 22.86
CA CYS A 809 -22.90 34.02 21.61
C CYS A 809 -22.55 35.32 20.85
N THR A 810 -22.92 36.49 21.39
CA THR A 810 -22.74 37.78 20.70
C THR A 810 -21.28 38.20 20.62
N VAL A 811 -20.78 38.41 19.40
CA VAL A 811 -19.45 39.01 19.16
C VAL A 811 -19.56 40.53 19.37
N THR A 812 -18.90 41.07 20.40
CA THR A 812 -18.81 42.53 20.61
C THR A 812 -17.51 43.05 20.00
N GLY A 813 -17.56 43.54 18.76
CA GLY A 813 -16.42 44.22 18.15
C GLY A 813 -16.67 44.70 16.72
N VAL A 814 -16.88 46.00 16.54
CA VAL A 814 -16.70 46.65 15.24
C VAL A 814 -15.25 47.11 15.19
N ASN A 815 -14.38 46.28 14.62
CA ASN A 815 -13.06 46.74 14.17
C ASN A 815 -13.19 47.01 12.66
N ASP A 816 -12.89 48.24 12.24
CA ASP A 816 -12.62 48.55 10.83
C ASP A 816 -11.34 47.78 10.45
N ILE A 817 -11.51 46.68 9.72
CA ILE A 817 -10.41 45.85 9.26
C ILE A 817 -9.95 46.34 7.90
N SER A 818 -8.65 46.59 7.77
CA SER A 818 -8.01 46.73 6.47
C SER A 818 -7.86 45.35 5.84
N ILE A 819 -8.52 45.11 4.69
CA ILE A 819 -8.35 43.86 3.93
C ILE A 819 -6.95 43.85 3.30
N GLU A 820 -6.09 42.95 3.76
CA GLU A 820 -4.78 42.71 3.19
C GLU A 820 -4.87 41.89 1.89
N ARG A 821 -3.85 42.01 1.01
CA ARG A 821 -3.83 41.27 -0.24
C ARG A 821 -3.04 39.97 -0.08
N LEU A 822 -3.73 38.84 -0.18
CA LEU A 822 -3.10 37.51 -0.26
C LEU A 822 -2.25 37.42 -1.52
N ARG A 823 -1.06 36.87 -1.38
CA ARG A 823 -0.19 36.56 -2.51
C ARG A 823 -0.38 35.09 -2.87
N LEU A 824 -0.96 34.85 -4.04
CA LEU A 824 -1.36 33.53 -4.53
C LEU A 824 -0.38 33.04 -5.59
N MET A 825 0.23 31.87 -5.39
CA MET A 825 1.23 31.33 -6.31
C MET A 825 1.20 29.79 -6.37
N PRO A 826 1.39 29.18 -7.56
CA PRO A 826 1.46 29.83 -8.86
C PRO A 826 0.13 30.52 -9.23
N ASN A 827 0.18 31.56 -10.07
CA ASN A 827 -1.04 32.19 -10.58
C ASN A 827 -0.76 32.62 -12.03
N PRO A 828 -1.27 31.89 -13.04
CA PRO A 828 -2.29 30.85 -12.93
C PRO A 828 -1.82 29.54 -12.26
N ALA A 829 -2.71 28.84 -11.56
CA ALA A 829 -2.48 27.56 -10.90
C ALA A 829 -3.23 26.40 -11.59
N THR A 830 -2.72 25.18 -11.44
CA THR A 830 -3.32 23.96 -12.03
C THR A 830 -3.94 23.06 -10.97
N HIS A 831 -3.17 22.56 -10.01
CA HIS A 831 -3.68 21.63 -8.98
C HIS A 831 -3.55 22.22 -7.58
N GLU A 832 -2.46 22.93 -7.31
CA GLU A 832 -2.23 23.53 -6.00
C GLU A 832 -2.07 25.05 -6.11
N LEU A 833 -2.61 25.75 -5.12
CA LEU A 833 -2.44 27.17 -4.91
C LEU A 833 -1.81 27.41 -3.53
N THR A 834 -0.55 27.85 -3.50
CA THR A 834 0.07 28.34 -2.28
C THR A 834 -0.39 29.77 -1.99
N ILE A 835 -0.98 29.96 -0.83
CA ILE A 835 -1.31 31.27 -0.27
C ILE A 835 -0.16 31.73 0.60
N VAL A 836 0.29 32.97 0.40
CA VAL A 836 1.35 33.62 1.18
C VAL A 836 0.76 34.86 1.87
N ASN A 837 1.24 35.13 3.10
CA ASN A 837 0.67 36.07 4.08
C ASN A 837 -0.64 35.53 4.69
N ALA A 838 -0.59 34.26 5.09
CA ALA A 838 -1.70 33.53 5.68
C ALA A 838 -1.71 33.57 7.22
N GLU A 839 -0.72 34.22 7.85
CA GLU A 839 -0.46 34.13 9.30
C GLU A 839 -1.62 34.56 10.21
N GLU A 840 -2.44 35.50 9.79
CA GLU A 840 -3.62 35.94 10.55
C GLU A 840 -4.92 35.26 10.10
N VAL A 841 -4.85 34.47 9.03
CA VAL A 841 -5.98 33.79 8.40
C VAL A 841 -6.17 32.41 9.01
N GLN A 842 -7.33 32.22 9.64
CA GLN A 842 -7.80 30.96 10.21
C GLN A 842 -8.62 30.14 9.21
N LEU A 843 -9.16 30.81 8.19
CA LEU A 843 -9.94 30.13 7.18
C LEU A 843 -9.78 30.77 5.81
N PHE A 844 -9.51 29.93 4.81
CA PHE A 844 -9.62 30.27 3.41
C PHE A 844 -10.96 29.80 2.84
N GLU A 845 -11.66 30.70 2.18
CA GLU A 845 -12.83 30.38 1.37
C GLU A 845 -12.51 30.68 -0.09
N ILE A 846 -12.80 29.73 -0.97
CA ILE A 846 -12.74 29.95 -2.42
C ILE A 846 -14.15 30.15 -2.94
N VAL A 847 -14.36 31.27 -3.64
CA VAL A 847 -15.62 31.61 -4.30
C VAL A 847 -15.40 31.84 -5.80
N ASP A 848 -16.43 31.54 -6.61
CA ASP A 848 -16.46 31.99 -8.00
C ASP A 848 -16.74 33.50 -8.11
N LEU A 849 -16.69 34.05 -9.33
CA LEU A 849 -16.96 35.47 -9.59
C LEU A 849 -18.40 35.89 -9.27
N MET A 850 -19.32 34.94 -9.06
CA MET A 850 -20.70 35.20 -8.63
C MET A 850 -20.85 35.15 -7.10
N GLY A 851 -19.75 34.89 -6.37
CA GLY A 851 -19.73 34.81 -4.91
C GLY A 851 -20.24 33.48 -4.36
N ARG A 852 -20.44 32.46 -5.20
CA ARG A 852 -20.80 31.12 -4.73
C ARG A 852 -19.56 30.45 -4.14
N ARG A 853 -19.68 30.01 -2.88
CA ARG A 853 -18.66 29.22 -2.18
C ARG A 853 -18.45 27.87 -2.87
N LEU A 854 -17.19 27.52 -3.07
CA LEU A 854 -16.75 26.26 -3.69
C LEU A 854 -15.95 25.40 -2.72
N THR A 855 -15.11 26.03 -1.89
CA THR A 855 -14.23 25.30 -0.96
C THR A 855 -14.01 26.11 0.32
N LEU A 856 -13.79 25.38 1.42
CA LEU A 856 -13.39 25.90 2.72
C LEU A 856 -12.15 25.17 3.19
N ASN A 857 -11.12 25.89 3.63
CA ASN A 857 -9.92 25.30 4.21
C ASN A 857 -9.58 25.99 5.52
N GLN A 858 -9.52 25.23 6.61
CA GLN A 858 -9.04 25.74 7.90
C GLN A 858 -7.52 25.88 7.85
N SER A 859 -7.00 26.92 8.49
CA SER A 859 -5.57 27.23 8.59
C SER A 859 -5.21 27.38 10.05
N LEU A 860 -4.07 26.84 10.47
CA LEU A 860 -3.55 26.99 11.83
C LEU A 860 -2.80 28.33 12.03
N GLY A 861 -3.11 29.36 11.24
CA GLY A 861 -2.38 30.64 11.24
C GLY A 861 -0.96 30.54 10.65
N GLN A 862 -0.76 29.66 9.67
CA GLN A 862 0.54 29.47 9.02
C GLN A 862 0.85 30.67 8.11
N SER A 863 2.11 31.12 7.99
CA SER A 863 2.47 32.23 7.07
C SER A 863 2.22 31.91 5.59
N THR A 864 2.20 30.62 5.28
CA THR A 864 1.87 30.08 3.96
C THR A 864 0.96 28.87 4.10
N ALA A 865 -0.06 28.76 3.25
CA ALA A 865 -0.98 27.63 3.23
C ALA A 865 -1.13 27.09 1.80
N PRO A 866 -0.73 25.85 1.49
CA PRO A 866 -1.10 25.21 0.23
C PRO A 866 -2.60 24.86 0.24
N ILE A 867 -3.27 25.11 -0.87
CA ILE A 867 -4.68 24.71 -1.07
C ILE A 867 -4.78 23.91 -2.36
N ASP A 868 -5.38 22.73 -2.26
CA ASP A 868 -5.79 21.97 -3.44
C ASP A 868 -6.98 22.66 -4.13
N ILE A 869 -6.81 22.90 -5.43
CA ILE A 869 -7.79 23.52 -6.33
C ILE A 869 -8.08 22.62 -7.53
N SER A 870 -7.65 21.36 -7.51
CA SER A 870 -7.84 20.37 -8.57
C SER A 870 -9.31 20.24 -8.97
N GLY A 871 -10.22 20.20 -7.99
CA GLY A 871 -11.67 20.11 -8.19
C GLY A 871 -12.35 21.38 -8.74
N LEU A 872 -11.62 22.49 -8.94
CA LEU A 872 -12.17 23.69 -9.53
C LEU A 872 -12.09 23.64 -11.06
N THR A 873 -13.16 24.03 -11.75
CA THR A 873 -13.12 24.14 -13.22
C THR A 873 -12.19 25.28 -13.67
N PRO A 874 -11.61 25.24 -14.88
CA PRO A 874 -10.81 26.35 -15.40
C PRO A 874 -11.58 27.67 -15.36
N GLY A 875 -11.02 28.69 -14.71
CA GLY A 875 -11.77 29.88 -14.36
C GLY A 875 -11.02 30.87 -13.47
N MET A 876 -11.67 31.99 -13.16
CA MET A 876 -11.15 32.99 -12.23
C MET A 876 -11.89 32.86 -10.90
N TYR A 877 -11.12 32.85 -9.82
CA TYR A 877 -11.62 32.65 -8.47
C TYR A 877 -11.10 33.72 -7.52
N ILE A 878 -11.83 33.90 -6.42
CA ILE A 878 -11.43 34.75 -5.31
C ILE A 878 -11.17 33.84 -4.11
N VAL A 879 -10.02 34.04 -3.47
CA VAL A 879 -9.73 33.47 -2.16
C VAL A 879 -9.97 34.56 -1.12
N ASN A 880 -10.84 34.29 -0.17
CA ASN A 880 -11.11 35.13 0.99
C ASN A 880 -10.40 34.50 2.21
N GLY A 881 -9.71 35.32 3.00
CA GLY A 881 -9.05 34.92 4.23
C GLY A 881 -9.72 35.57 5.44
N TYR A 882 -10.20 34.74 6.37
CA TYR A 882 -10.90 35.17 7.57
C TYR A 882 -10.05 34.98 8.81
N ASN A 883 -10.12 35.92 9.75
CA ASN A 883 -9.48 35.79 11.06
C ASN A 883 -10.32 34.93 12.01
N ARG A 884 -9.83 34.78 13.24
CA ARG A 884 -10.47 34.03 14.33
C ARG A 884 -11.90 34.49 14.65
N ASP A 885 -12.20 35.77 14.46
CA ASP A 885 -13.51 36.34 14.76
C ASP A 885 -14.47 36.22 13.55
N GLY A 886 -14.09 35.46 12.52
CA GLY A 886 -14.87 35.27 11.29
C GLY A 886 -14.85 36.48 10.35
N GLN A 887 -13.99 37.46 10.62
CA GLN A 887 -13.93 38.70 9.86
C GLN A 887 -12.99 38.54 8.66
N LEU A 888 -13.42 39.03 7.49
CA LEU A 888 -12.59 39.05 6.29
C LEU A 888 -11.40 40.00 6.50
N ILE A 889 -10.21 39.45 6.65
CA ILE A 889 -8.97 40.21 6.85
C ILE A 889 -8.06 40.22 5.64
N ALA A 890 -8.24 39.28 4.70
CA ALA A 890 -7.40 39.21 3.51
C ALA A 890 -8.17 38.68 2.29
N ASN A 891 -7.76 39.05 1.08
CA ASN A 891 -8.26 38.39 -0.13
C ASN A 891 -7.23 38.35 -1.26
N GLY A 892 -7.45 37.45 -2.22
CA GLY A 892 -6.64 37.31 -3.41
C GLY A 892 -7.45 36.78 -4.59
N LYS A 893 -6.95 36.98 -5.80
CA LYS A 893 -7.57 36.45 -7.02
C LYS A 893 -6.59 35.55 -7.75
N PHE A 894 -7.03 34.39 -8.19
CA PHE A 894 -6.22 33.50 -9.02
C PHE A 894 -6.99 32.99 -10.22
N VAL A 895 -6.24 32.52 -11.21
CA VAL A 895 -6.76 31.85 -12.39
C VAL A 895 -6.42 30.36 -12.26
N LYS A 896 -7.44 29.51 -12.22
CA LYS A 896 -7.31 28.07 -12.43
C LYS A 896 -7.18 27.83 -13.92
N LYS A 897 -6.13 27.11 -14.32
CA LYS A 897 -5.95 26.63 -15.68
C LYS A 897 -6.71 25.33 -15.92
#